data_AF-A0A7X7MNZ3-F1
#
_entry.id   AF-A0A7X7MNZ3-F1
#
_cell.length_a   1.000
_cell.length_b   1.000
_cell.length_c   1.000
_cell.angle_alpha   90.00
_cell.angle_beta   90.00
_cell.angle_gamma   90.00
#
_symmetry.space_group_name_H-M   'P 1'
#
loop_
_entity.id
_entity.type
_entity.pdbx_description
1 polymer ?
#
loop_
_entity_poly.entity_id
_entity_poly.type
_entity_poly.pdbx_seq_one_letter_code
_entity_poly.pdbx_strand_id
1 'polypeptide(L)'
;MSPKFGWMALALLVAGAALGDVRINEAVASNHDGLVDEDGESSDWLELVNAGTAPVALAGWGLSDDAAVPFMWTFPSVNLGPGAHLLVWASKKDRRPDLVAGEELILIPERAAWRYWDAGSVPAGAWQTTAFDDSAWPQGNARFGHPAVPGGTPLARSPASQFYPAYFFRRTFMLNAVPSAEEVGVLNIRHHFDDGAVVWLNGVEVYRYKMPPGAVDYAAYAAYNVDYNGGWLTNTLDKAQVLALLQPGSNVCAVSLHQSKPTTSDAIFDLGLRFLAGADRELHTNFKISASGCDLVLTRPDGTAADQVAVPVMPSDCAAGRAPDATGAWRVLPVPTPGFANNTNQVYEGVVSAVVPSVQPGFYAEQMLLALSTATPDAVIYYTTDGSAPTLHSLRYTRAFPLHNRSLEANALCLINTGSSYVTPTTLQPKACIVRAVAVRSGWMASPLFGGTWFVGPQTASFTVPVLSLASDHTNIFGATGIYSNPDAANANDWEYPLNMEMFVEQARVAGQTMGFRIHGGYSRNMAQKTLRLYARSEYGASTLAYPVFPDQPQYDAYKRVLLRNGGNDWAKSMMRDAVAQELCKHLRHDTQAYRPSAVFLNGEYWGVHNLRERYDERYLERVYGVDPEQVDIIGFPYGSSVTVADEGSAADFNALLTWLSTHSLTEASAYATVTGQVDVANFMDYMLANMFVVNRDWPGNNIKFWRTRSANTAPDAPHAHDARWRWLMFDADFAFAGWDPDPPSTDMWAWTT
;
A
#
# COMPACT_ATOMS: atom_id res chain seq x y z
N MET A 1 -5.77 23.37 -21.96
CA MET A 1 -6.50 23.84 -20.77
C MET A 1 -5.59 24.81 -20.03
N SER A 2 -6.06 26.03 -19.77
CA SER A 2 -5.27 27.14 -19.22
C SER A 2 -4.80 26.87 -17.78
N PRO A 3 -3.54 27.13 -17.40
CA PRO A 3 -3.10 27.02 -16.02
C PRO A 3 -3.58 28.24 -15.22
N LYS A 4 -4.37 28.00 -14.17
CA LYS A 4 -4.79 29.04 -13.22
C LYS A 4 -3.70 29.22 -12.15
N PHE A 5 -3.13 30.43 -12.17
CA PHE A 5 -2.53 31.23 -11.10
C PHE A 5 -1.19 30.81 -10.45
N GLY A 6 -0.23 31.73 -10.59
CA GLY A 6 1.01 31.79 -9.83
C GLY A 6 0.80 32.39 -8.44
N TRP A 7 1.68 31.99 -7.53
CA TRP A 7 1.68 32.36 -6.13
C TRP A 7 2.17 33.79 -5.97
N MET A 8 1.26 34.71 -5.70
CA MET A 8 1.59 36.03 -5.17
C MET A 8 1.06 36.08 -3.73
N ALA A 9 1.97 36.06 -2.76
CA ALA A 9 1.64 36.29 -1.36
C ALA A 9 1.16 37.74 -1.20
N LEU A 10 -0.16 37.93 -1.19
CA LEU A 10 -0.77 39.21 -0.85
C LEU A 10 -0.92 39.26 0.67
N ALA A 11 0.04 39.91 1.35
CA ALA A 11 -0.12 40.28 2.75
C ALA A 11 -1.19 41.37 2.87
N LEU A 12 -2.46 40.99 3.00
CA LEU A 12 -3.50 41.88 3.49
C LEU A 12 -3.30 42.08 4.99
N LEU A 13 -2.91 43.31 5.38
CA LEU A 13 -3.19 43.81 6.71
C LEU A 13 -4.72 43.90 6.87
N VAL A 14 -5.33 42.87 7.43
CA VAL A 14 -6.70 42.94 7.93
C VAL A 14 -6.63 43.56 9.32
N ALA A 15 -7.19 44.77 9.44
CA ALA A 15 -7.51 45.38 10.72
C ALA A 15 -8.37 44.41 11.55
N GLY A 16 -8.01 44.23 12.82
CA GLY A 16 -8.51 43.17 13.71
C GLY A 16 -10.01 42.90 13.61
N ALA A 17 -10.36 41.83 12.88
CA ALA A 17 -11.61 41.13 13.09
C ALA A 17 -11.45 40.28 14.36
N ALA A 18 -12.43 40.35 15.26
CA ALA A 18 -12.50 39.45 16.41
C ALA A 18 -12.33 38.01 15.91
N LEU A 19 -11.38 37.27 16.49
CA LEU A 19 -11.14 35.88 16.15
C LEU A 19 -12.48 35.11 16.25
N GLY A 20 -12.92 34.44 15.19
CA GLY A 20 -14.03 33.50 15.32
C GLY A 20 -13.68 32.43 16.35
N ASP A 21 -14.64 32.13 17.25
CA ASP A 21 -14.48 31.14 18.32
C ASP A 21 -14.21 29.74 17.76
N VAL A 22 -14.77 29.37 16.61
CA VAL A 22 -14.54 28.07 15.95
C VAL A 22 -13.74 28.25 14.66
N ARG A 23 -12.73 27.40 14.47
CA ARG A 23 -11.78 27.45 13.35
C ARG A 23 -11.53 26.08 12.75
N ILE A 24 -11.11 26.06 11.50
CA ILE A 24 -10.51 24.87 10.89
C ILE A 24 -9.11 24.74 11.49
N ASN A 25 -8.81 23.59 12.10
CA ASN A 25 -7.56 23.35 12.83
C ASN A 25 -6.59 22.49 12.04
N GLU A 26 -7.06 21.42 11.42
CA GLU A 26 -6.24 20.43 10.73
C GLU A 26 -7.04 19.81 9.57
N ALA A 27 -6.34 19.34 8.52
CA ALA A 27 -6.94 18.65 7.39
C ALA A 27 -5.96 17.66 6.75
N VAL A 28 -6.45 16.47 6.39
CA VAL A 28 -5.74 15.43 5.65
C VAL A 28 -6.50 15.13 4.36
N ALA A 29 -5.86 15.40 3.21
CA ALA A 29 -6.44 15.25 1.88
C ALA A 29 -6.11 13.92 1.17
N SER A 30 -5.26 13.10 1.79
CA SER A 30 -4.88 11.78 1.30
C SER A 30 -4.50 10.92 2.50
N ASN A 31 -5.50 10.25 3.06
CA ASN A 31 -5.35 9.38 4.21
C ASN A 31 -5.16 7.92 3.78
N HIS A 32 -4.10 7.26 4.22
CA HIS A 32 -3.74 5.90 3.84
C HIS A 32 -3.43 5.02 5.05
N ASP A 33 -2.41 5.39 5.82
CA ASP A 33 -1.98 4.72 7.06
C ASP A 33 -2.39 5.47 8.33
N GLY A 34 -3.22 6.51 8.20
CA GLY A 34 -3.77 7.26 9.34
C GLY A 34 -5.04 6.65 9.93
N LEU A 35 -5.87 7.50 10.54
CA LEU A 35 -7.17 7.13 11.10
C LEU A 35 -8.05 6.44 10.06
N VAL A 36 -8.97 5.57 10.49
CA VAL A 36 -10.10 5.12 9.66
C VAL A 36 -11.43 5.60 10.22
N ASP A 37 -12.46 5.69 9.41
CA ASP A 37 -13.81 5.99 9.90
C ASP A 37 -14.47 4.76 10.56
N GLU A 38 -15.73 4.90 10.96
CA GLU A 38 -16.51 3.84 11.60
C GLU A 38 -16.77 2.63 10.69
N ASP A 39 -16.63 2.81 9.37
CA ASP A 39 -16.74 1.73 8.37
C ASP A 39 -15.39 1.06 8.09
N GLY A 40 -14.31 1.50 8.76
CA GLY A 40 -12.95 0.98 8.55
C GLY A 40 -12.25 1.54 7.31
N GLU A 41 -12.78 2.60 6.69
CA GLU A 41 -12.19 3.22 5.51
C GLU A 41 -11.24 4.36 5.87
N SER A 42 -10.12 4.48 5.14
CA SER A 42 -9.17 5.59 5.28
C SER A 42 -9.67 6.85 4.55
N SER A 43 -10.79 7.39 5.03
CA SER A 43 -11.40 8.62 4.51
C SER A 43 -10.51 9.85 4.77
N ASP A 44 -10.57 10.84 3.87
CA ASP A 44 -10.02 12.17 4.14
C ASP A 44 -10.77 12.79 5.32
N TRP A 45 -10.15 13.70 6.06
CA TRP A 45 -10.79 14.32 7.21
C TRP A 45 -10.26 15.72 7.47
N LEU A 46 -11.06 16.49 8.19
CA LEU A 46 -10.67 17.77 8.75
C LEU A 46 -11.12 17.85 10.21
N GLU A 47 -10.47 18.72 10.95
CA GLU A 47 -10.74 18.96 12.36
C GLU A 47 -11.09 20.41 12.58
N LEU A 48 -12.13 20.67 13.37
CA LEU A 48 -12.45 21.98 13.90
C LEU A 48 -11.97 22.10 15.35
N VAL A 49 -11.60 23.32 15.77
CA VAL A 49 -11.30 23.64 17.16
C VAL A 49 -12.10 24.84 17.62
N ASN A 50 -12.64 24.79 18.83
CA ASN A 50 -13.21 25.96 19.51
C ASN A 50 -12.14 26.65 20.36
N ALA A 51 -11.59 27.76 19.86
CA ALA A 51 -10.63 28.62 20.52
C ALA A 51 -11.26 29.62 21.52
N GLY A 52 -12.59 29.70 21.56
CA GLY A 52 -13.33 30.55 22.50
C GLY A 52 -13.38 29.97 23.90
N THR A 53 -13.95 30.76 24.83
CA THR A 53 -14.12 30.35 26.24
C THR A 53 -15.51 29.80 26.56
N ALA A 54 -16.41 29.76 25.57
CA ALA A 54 -17.79 29.29 25.73
C ALA A 54 -18.13 28.19 24.69
N PRO A 55 -19.05 27.27 25.02
CA PRO A 55 -19.54 26.29 24.04
C PRO A 55 -20.21 26.98 22.84
N VAL A 56 -20.01 26.43 21.64
CA VAL A 56 -20.61 26.93 20.39
C VAL A 56 -21.50 25.86 19.77
N ALA A 57 -22.74 26.22 19.46
CA ALA A 57 -23.66 25.38 18.69
C ALA A 57 -23.38 25.54 17.20
N LEU A 58 -23.09 24.43 16.52
CA LEU A 58 -22.73 24.40 15.10
C LEU A 58 -23.93 24.19 14.18
N ALA A 59 -25.14 23.99 14.71
CA ALA A 59 -26.34 23.80 13.89
C ALA A 59 -26.48 24.92 12.83
N GLY A 60 -26.57 24.53 11.56
CA GLY A 60 -26.71 25.46 10.43
C GLY A 60 -25.43 26.15 9.97
N TRP A 61 -24.27 25.86 10.58
CA TRP A 61 -22.97 26.27 10.03
C TRP A 61 -22.71 25.50 8.73
N GLY A 62 -22.04 26.14 7.77
CA GLY A 62 -21.67 25.57 6.48
C GLY A 62 -20.20 25.15 6.44
N LEU A 63 -19.91 24.06 5.73
CA LEU A 63 -18.58 23.57 5.41
C LEU A 63 -18.49 23.29 3.92
N SER A 64 -17.37 23.64 3.30
CA SER A 64 -17.21 23.57 1.85
C SER A 64 -15.75 23.46 1.42
N ASP A 65 -15.47 22.73 0.34
CA ASP A 65 -14.21 22.75 -0.42
C ASP A 65 -14.24 23.70 -1.65
N ASP A 66 -15.31 24.48 -1.80
CA ASP A 66 -15.45 25.54 -2.81
C ASP A 66 -16.04 26.80 -2.16
N ALA A 67 -15.25 27.88 -2.09
CA ALA A 67 -15.67 29.16 -1.54
C ALA A 67 -16.85 29.80 -2.30
N ALA A 68 -17.11 29.40 -3.54
CA ALA A 68 -18.28 29.84 -4.30
C ALA A 68 -19.59 29.18 -3.83
N VAL A 69 -19.50 28.06 -3.10
CA VAL A 69 -20.64 27.30 -2.56
C VAL A 69 -20.45 27.09 -1.04
N PRO A 70 -20.55 28.14 -0.21
CA PRO A 70 -20.11 28.13 1.20
C PRO A 70 -20.89 27.20 2.15
N PHE A 71 -21.97 26.57 1.67
CA PHE A 71 -22.84 25.65 2.41
C PHE A 71 -23.01 24.30 1.69
N MET A 72 -21.96 23.78 1.03
CA MET A 72 -22.04 22.45 0.39
C MET A 72 -22.49 21.37 1.37
N TRP A 73 -21.98 21.41 2.59
CA TRP A 73 -22.43 20.60 3.70
C TRP A 73 -22.80 21.49 4.89
N THR A 74 -23.82 21.12 5.66
CA THR A 74 -24.24 21.90 6.83
C THR A 74 -24.28 21.03 8.08
N PHE A 75 -23.73 21.54 9.17
CA PHE A 75 -23.64 20.83 10.43
C PHE A 75 -25.03 20.52 11.01
N PRO A 76 -25.25 19.29 11.54
CA PRO A 76 -26.40 18.96 12.37
C PRO A 76 -26.28 19.61 13.76
N SER A 77 -27.12 19.22 14.71
CA SER A 77 -27.07 19.78 16.07
C SER A 77 -25.84 19.26 16.85
N VAL A 78 -24.71 19.95 16.71
CA VAL A 78 -23.46 19.64 17.42
C VAL A 78 -23.07 20.81 18.31
N ASN A 79 -22.69 20.53 19.57
CA ASN A 79 -22.17 21.53 20.50
C ASN A 79 -20.67 21.30 20.72
N LEU A 80 -19.84 22.29 20.37
CA LEU A 80 -18.40 22.22 20.55
C LEU A 80 -17.97 23.01 21.78
N GLY A 81 -17.49 22.32 22.81
CA GLY A 81 -17.03 22.92 24.06
C GLY A 81 -15.76 23.78 23.90
N PRO A 82 -15.43 24.67 24.85
CA PRO A 82 -14.19 25.45 24.83
C PRO A 82 -12.95 24.55 24.76
N GLY A 83 -12.04 24.84 23.83
CA GLY A 83 -10.81 24.07 23.61
C GLY A 83 -11.00 22.67 23.04
N ALA A 84 -12.24 22.28 22.71
CA ALA A 84 -12.53 20.96 22.16
C ALA A 84 -12.28 20.92 20.65
N HIS A 85 -11.89 19.74 20.19
CA HIS A 85 -11.71 19.39 18.78
C HIS A 85 -12.90 18.59 18.27
N LEU A 86 -13.22 18.72 16.99
CA LEU A 86 -14.27 17.97 16.31
C LEU A 86 -13.74 17.45 14.98
N LEU A 87 -13.62 16.12 14.86
CA LEU A 87 -13.30 15.45 13.62
C LEU A 87 -14.51 15.43 12.69
N VAL A 88 -14.28 15.67 11.40
CA VAL A 88 -15.28 15.58 10.34
C VAL A 88 -14.66 14.85 9.16
N TRP A 89 -15.24 13.72 8.77
CA TRP A 89 -14.80 12.95 7.62
C TRP A 89 -15.25 13.61 6.32
N ALA A 90 -14.34 13.77 5.38
CA ALA A 90 -14.60 14.22 4.02
C ALA A 90 -14.65 13.02 3.07
N SER A 91 -15.72 12.22 3.19
CA SER A 91 -15.82 10.91 2.54
C SER A 91 -16.81 10.84 1.36
N LYS A 92 -17.67 11.85 1.19
CA LYS A 92 -18.89 11.84 0.33
C LYS A 92 -20.08 11.03 0.86
N LYS A 93 -20.01 10.48 2.08
CA LYS A 93 -21.12 9.68 2.65
C LYS A 93 -22.33 10.55 3.09
N ASP A 94 -22.15 11.87 3.26
CA ASP A 94 -23.20 12.83 3.63
C ASP A 94 -24.01 12.44 4.89
N ARG A 95 -23.32 12.00 5.95
CA ARG A 95 -23.92 11.63 7.24
C ARG A 95 -23.94 12.82 8.19
N ARG A 96 -25.10 13.06 8.81
CA ARG A 96 -25.34 14.21 9.69
C ARG A 96 -26.05 13.79 10.98
N PRO A 97 -25.46 12.89 11.79
CA PRO A 97 -26.05 12.48 13.05
C PRO A 97 -26.15 13.66 14.02
N ASP A 98 -27.19 13.64 14.85
CA ASP A 98 -27.21 14.46 16.06
C ASP A 98 -26.20 13.84 17.05
N LEU A 99 -25.06 14.50 17.21
CA LEU A 99 -23.99 14.05 18.10
C LEU A 99 -24.28 14.46 19.54
N VAL A 100 -24.11 13.51 20.46
CA VAL A 100 -23.92 13.83 21.88
C VAL A 100 -22.41 13.97 22.12
N ALA A 101 -21.99 14.99 22.88
CA ALA A 101 -20.58 15.19 23.18
C ALA A 101 -19.98 13.96 23.88
N GLY A 102 -18.85 13.45 23.37
CA GLY A 102 -18.10 12.33 23.95
C GLY A 102 -18.18 11.00 23.19
N GLU A 103 -19.07 10.85 22.21
CA GLU A 103 -19.31 9.53 21.57
C GLU A 103 -18.10 8.99 20.82
N GLU A 104 -17.30 9.88 20.23
CA GLU A 104 -15.98 9.60 19.69
C GLU A 104 -14.90 10.22 20.60
N LEU A 105 -13.89 9.43 20.95
CA LEU A 105 -12.75 9.90 21.74
C LEU A 105 -11.47 9.17 21.34
N ILE A 106 -10.50 9.93 20.84
CA ILE A 106 -9.17 9.43 20.48
C ILE A 106 -8.27 9.48 21.72
N LEU A 107 -7.87 8.31 22.25
CA LEU A 107 -6.87 8.25 23.32
C LEU A 107 -5.46 8.27 22.75
N ILE A 108 -5.26 7.54 21.66
CA ILE A 108 -4.01 7.46 20.91
C ILE A 108 -4.38 7.37 19.43
N PRO A 109 -3.95 8.32 18.58
CA PRO A 109 -4.16 8.20 17.14
C PRO A 109 -3.14 7.22 16.55
N GLU A 110 -3.49 6.59 15.44
CA GLU A 110 -2.51 5.94 14.56
C GLU A 110 -1.38 6.91 14.20
N ARG A 111 -0.19 6.38 13.92
CA ARG A 111 1.00 7.18 13.60
C ARG A 111 1.50 8.09 14.72
N ALA A 112 0.98 7.92 15.93
CA ALA A 112 1.37 8.69 17.10
C ALA A 112 2.89 8.67 17.36
N ALA A 113 3.35 9.69 18.09
CA ALA A 113 4.68 9.68 18.68
C ALA A 113 4.76 8.74 19.89
N TRP A 114 5.83 7.95 19.95
CA TRP A 114 6.13 7.00 21.04
C TRP A 114 7.56 7.22 21.55
N ARG A 115 7.74 7.06 22.86
CA ARG A 115 9.05 6.75 23.44
C ARG A 115 9.31 5.27 23.21
N TYR A 116 10.52 4.90 22.82
CA TYR A 116 10.83 3.50 22.50
C TYR A 116 12.18 3.04 23.07
N TRP A 117 12.29 1.74 23.26
CA TRP A 117 13.51 1.06 23.70
C TRP A 117 13.84 -0.07 22.73
N ASP A 118 14.86 0.16 21.91
CA ASP A 118 15.37 -0.76 20.90
C ASP A 118 16.81 -1.20 21.20
N ALA A 119 17.19 -1.27 22.49
CA ALA A 119 18.57 -1.54 22.90
C ALA A 119 18.94 -3.05 22.93
N GLY A 120 18.06 -3.93 22.46
CA GLY A 120 18.29 -5.38 22.50
C GLY A 120 18.26 -5.99 23.91
N SER A 121 17.47 -5.41 24.83
CA SER A 121 17.29 -5.90 26.20
C SER A 121 15.93 -5.50 26.77
N VAL A 122 15.50 -6.12 27.88
CA VAL A 122 14.34 -5.65 28.65
C VAL A 122 14.64 -4.29 29.33
N PRO A 123 13.68 -3.36 29.38
CA PRO A 123 13.83 -2.14 30.17
C PRO A 123 13.81 -2.45 31.68
N ALA A 124 14.61 -1.72 32.45
CA ALA A 124 14.67 -1.90 33.90
C ALA A 124 13.44 -1.33 34.61
N GLY A 125 12.95 -2.01 35.64
CA GLY A 125 11.85 -1.51 36.49
C GLY A 125 10.45 -1.70 35.90
N ALA A 126 9.46 -1.05 36.52
CA ALA A 126 8.04 -1.16 36.17
C ALA A 126 7.67 -0.23 35.00
N TRP A 127 8.33 -0.44 33.85
CA TRP A 127 8.21 0.37 32.63
C TRP A 127 6.83 0.32 31.98
N GLN A 128 5.84 -0.39 32.52
CA GLN A 128 4.45 -0.33 32.03
C GLN A 128 3.59 0.68 32.80
N THR A 129 4.11 1.25 33.88
CA THR A 129 3.34 2.08 34.83
C THR A 129 3.54 3.58 34.59
N THR A 130 2.62 4.39 35.13
CA THR A 130 2.69 5.86 35.12
C THR A 130 3.81 6.42 36.00
N ALA A 131 4.36 5.64 36.92
CA ALA A 131 5.45 6.06 37.82
C ALA A 131 6.85 5.97 37.18
N PHE A 132 6.98 5.29 36.04
CA PHE A 132 8.26 5.12 35.36
C PHE A 132 8.64 6.37 34.55
N ASP A 133 9.89 6.81 34.70
CA ASP A 133 10.49 7.91 33.95
C ASP A 133 11.15 7.39 32.66
N ASP A 134 10.54 7.69 31.51
CA ASP A 134 11.02 7.33 30.17
C ASP A 134 11.70 8.49 29.45
N SER A 135 12.07 9.58 30.15
CA SER A 135 12.69 10.77 29.53
C SER A 135 13.99 10.47 28.80
N ALA A 136 14.72 9.44 29.23
CA ALA A 136 15.95 8.95 28.62
C ALA A 136 15.73 8.07 27.37
N TRP A 137 14.50 7.59 27.12
CA TRP A 137 14.20 6.79 25.93
C TRP A 137 14.14 7.70 24.70
N PRO A 138 14.67 7.27 23.53
CA PRO A 138 14.46 8.00 22.29
C PRO A 138 12.96 8.12 21.97
N GLN A 139 12.62 9.15 21.18
CA GLN A 139 11.25 9.40 20.72
C GLN A 139 11.22 9.32 19.20
N GLY A 140 10.17 8.69 18.67
CA GLY A 140 9.92 8.57 17.23
C GLY A 140 8.43 8.52 16.95
N ASN A 141 8.03 8.74 15.70
CA ASN A 141 6.65 8.55 15.28
C ASN A 141 6.45 7.17 14.69
N ALA A 142 5.28 6.58 14.93
CA ALA A 142 4.85 5.40 14.24
C ALA A 142 4.50 5.74 12.76
N ARG A 143 4.61 4.81 11.82
CA ARG A 143 4.98 3.39 11.96
C ARG A 143 6.47 3.19 12.26
N PHE A 144 6.76 2.31 13.22
CA PHE A 144 8.12 1.89 13.55
C PHE A 144 8.51 0.65 12.75
N GLY A 145 9.80 0.55 12.40
CA GLY A 145 10.39 -0.65 11.82
C GLY A 145 10.59 -0.59 10.31
N HIS A 146 10.22 -1.64 9.58
CA HIS A 146 10.50 -1.77 8.14
C HIS A 146 9.31 -2.36 7.35
N PRO A 147 9.01 -1.87 6.13
CA PRO A 147 9.66 -0.75 5.44
C PRO A 147 9.42 0.58 6.16
N ALA A 148 10.36 1.52 6.00
CA ALA A 148 10.21 2.86 6.56
C ALA A 148 9.15 3.63 5.77
N VAL A 149 8.17 4.18 6.47
CA VAL A 149 7.14 5.05 5.89
C VAL A 149 7.54 6.53 6.05
N PRO A 150 7.03 7.45 5.20
CA PRO A 150 7.27 8.89 5.38
C PRO A 150 6.93 9.33 6.81
N GLY A 151 7.89 9.92 7.54
CA GLY A 151 7.69 10.35 8.93
C GLY A 151 7.74 9.23 9.99
N GLY A 152 7.88 7.95 9.60
CA GLY A 152 8.04 6.82 10.52
C GLY A 152 9.46 6.64 11.07
N THR A 153 9.64 5.71 11.99
CA THR A 153 10.91 5.54 12.75
C THR A 153 11.53 4.17 12.53
N PRO A 154 12.75 4.05 11.97
CA PRO A 154 13.43 2.76 11.86
C PRO A 154 13.82 2.24 13.26
N LEU A 155 13.81 0.92 13.43
CA LEU A 155 14.28 0.26 14.65
C LEU A 155 15.72 -0.26 14.48
N ALA A 156 16.48 -0.23 15.57
CA ALA A 156 17.83 -0.80 15.60
C ALA A 156 17.85 -2.32 15.33
N ARG A 157 18.98 -2.80 14.80
CA ARG A 157 19.19 -4.18 14.35
C ARG A 157 20.58 -4.66 14.76
N SER A 158 20.72 -5.94 15.11
CA SER A 158 22.03 -6.56 15.38
C SER A 158 22.02 -8.08 15.15
N PRO A 159 22.77 -8.60 14.15
CA PRO A 159 23.51 -7.88 13.10
C PRO A 159 22.58 -6.97 12.28
N ALA A 160 23.12 -6.07 11.45
CA ALA A 160 22.35 -5.04 10.72
C ALA A 160 21.17 -5.58 9.87
N SER A 161 21.14 -6.89 9.61
CA SER A 161 20.08 -7.60 8.89
C SER A 161 19.05 -8.30 9.78
N GLN A 162 19.11 -8.18 11.11
CA GLN A 162 18.25 -8.93 12.05
C GLN A 162 17.69 -8.02 13.13
N PHE A 163 16.38 -8.04 13.29
CA PHE A 163 15.69 -7.37 14.39
C PHE A 163 15.91 -8.12 15.72
N TYR A 164 15.91 -7.38 16.83
CA TYR A 164 15.92 -7.96 18.17
C TYR A 164 14.65 -8.78 18.46
N PRO A 165 14.73 -9.78 19.36
CA PRO A 165 13.56 -10.55 19.79
C PRO A 165 12.37 -9.72 20.24
N ALA A 166 12.62 -8.58 20.91
CA ALA A 166 11.56 -7.68 21.34
C ALA A 166 11.96 -6.19 21.35
N TYR A 167 10.96 -5.34 21.21
CA TYR A 167 11.03 -3.88 21.29
C TYR A 167 9.97 -3.37 22.27
N PHE A 168 10.23 -2.23 22.92
CA PHE A 168 9.31 -1.70 23.92
C PHE A 168 8.93 -0.27 23.60
N PHE A 169 7.66 0.06 23.78
CA PHE A 169 7.08 1.36 23.43
C PHE A 169 6.27 1.89 24.59
N ARG A 170 6.32 3.21 24.77
CA ARG A 170 5.52 3.94 25.77
C ARG A 170 4.97 5.22 25.16
N ARG A 171 3.70 5.48 25.42
CA ARG A 171 3.05 6.74 25.09
C ARG A 171 2.24 7.23 26.27
N THR A 172 2.58 8.45 26.70
CA THR A 172 1.77 9.21 27.65
C THR A 172 0.71 10.00 26.90
N PHE A 173 -0.52 9.97 27.41
CA PHE A 173 -1.62 10.82 26.94
C PHE A 173 -2.35 11.43 28.13
N MET A 174 -3.00 12.57 27.90
CA MET A 174 -3.63 13.38 28.94
C MET A 174 -5.14 13.37 28.77
N LEU A 175 -5.88 13.21 29.88
CA LEU A 175 -7.33 13.34 29.91
C LEU A 175 -7.75 14.46 30.86
N ASN A 176 -8.67 15.32 30.42
CA ASN A 176 -9.25 16.34 31.31
C ASN A 176 -10.17 15.69 32.36
N ALA A 177 -10.97 14.71 31.93
CA ALA A 177 -11.83 13.89 32.75
C ALA A 177 -11.95 12.49 32.11
N VAL A 178 -12.32 11.50 32.90
CA VAL A 178 -12.65 10.16 32.39
C VAL A 178 -14.14 10.14 32.06
N PRO A 179 -14.53 9.82 30.81
CA PRO A 179 -15.94 9.78 30.42
C PRO A 179 -16.67 8.61 31.08
N SER A 180 -17.99 8.73 31.21
CA SER A 180 -18.86 7.61 31.58
C SER A 180 -19.01 6.63 30.42
N ALA A 181 -19.45 5.40 30.70
CA ALA A 181 -19.61 4.37 29.67
C ALA A 181 -20.71 4.72 28.64
N GLU A 182 -21.67 5.57 29.02
CA GLU A 182 -22.73 6.11 28.18
C GLU A 182 -22.27 7.28 27.31
N GLU A 183 -21.21 7.98 27.71
CA GLU A 183 -20.68 9.12 26.96
C GLU A 183 -19.86 8.66 25.75
N VAL A 184 -19.20 7.50 25.82
CA VAL A 184 -18.33 6.97 24.75
C VAL A 184 -18.89 5.72 24.06
N GLY A 185 -18.59 5.56 22.77
CA GLY A 185 -19.04 4.40 21.99
C GLY A 185 -18.19 3.13 22.18
N VAL A 186 -17.84 2.44 21.09
CA VAL A 186 -17.11 1.16 21.11
C VAL A 186 -15.60 1.41 21.19
N LEU A 187 -14.91 0.79 22.14
CA LEU A 187 -13.46 0.91 22.26
C LEU A 187 -12.75 -0.05 21.31
N ASN A 188 -12.00 0.50 20.37
CA ASN A 188 -11.18 -0.27 19.44
C ASN A 188 -9.70 0.02 19.65
N ILE A 189 -8.92 -1.06 19.59
CA ILE A 189 -7.49 -1.02 19.32
C ILE A 189 -7.28 -1.31 17.84
N ARG A 190 -6.61 -0.42 17.14
CA ARG A 190 -6.21 -0.62 15.76
C ARG A 190 -4.69 -0.67 15.72
N HIS A 191 -4.11 -1.73 15.19
CA HIS A 191 -2.68 -1.96 15.32
C HIS A 191 -2.05 -2.56 14.06
N HIS A 192 -0.76 -2.31 13.92
CA HIS A 192 0.10 -2.87 12.89
C HIS A 192 1.26 -3.58 13.58
N PHE A 193 0.96 -4.69 14.25
CA PHE A 193 1.94 -5.44 15.02
C PHE A 193 2.52 -6.55 14.18
N ASP A 194 3.84 -6.55 14.04
CA ASP A 194 4.58 -7.63 13.41
C ASP A 194 5.76 -8.06 14.31
N ASP A 195 5.72 -9.22 14.97
CA ASP A 195 4.75 -10.32 14.81
C ASP A 195 3.68 -10.40 15.93
N GLY A 196 4.07 -10.19 17.18
CA GLY A 196 3.22 -10.34 18.36
C GLY A 196 3.40 -9.19 19.32
N ALA A 197 2.41 -8.93 20.19
CA ALA A 197 2.52 -7.85 21.17
C ALA A 197 1.73 -8.11 22.46
N VAL A 198 2.15 -7.44 23.52
CA VAL A 198 1.37 -7.30 24.75
C VAL A 198 1.22 -5.81 25.04
N VAL A 199 0.00 -5.38 25.38
CA VAL A 199 -0.38 -3.98 25.59
C VAL A 199 -0.87 -3.80 27.02
N TRP A 200 -0.30 -2.81 27.70
CA TRP A 200 -0.68 -2.39 29.04
C TRP A 200 -1.21 -0.97 29.04
N LEU A 201 -2.26 -0.75 29.81
CA LEU A 201 -2.75 0.58 30.17
C LEU A 201 -2.55 0.79 31.67
N ASN A 202 -1.80 1.83 32.03
CA ASN A 202 -1.47 2.18 33.42
C ASN A 202 -0.95 0.98 34.25
N GLY A 203 -0.18 0.09 33.62
CA GLY A 203 0.42 -1.09 34.25
C GLY A 203 -0.43 -2.36 34.24
N VAL A 204 -1.66 -2.31 33.75
CA VAL A 204 -2.56 -3.48 33.65
C VAL A 204 -2.66 -3.92 32.19
N GLU A 205 -2.48 -5.23 31.95
CA GLU A 205 -2.59 -5.79 30.60
C GLU A 205 -4.05 -5.71 30.12
N VAL A 206 -4.25 -5.12 28.94
CA VAL A 206 -5.58 -4.90 28.34
C VAL A 206 -5.73 -5.60 27.00
N TYR A 207 -4.62 -5.94 26.34
CA TYR A 207 -4.65 -6.64 25.07
C TYR A 207 -3.38 -7.46 24.84
N ARG A 208 -3.55 -8.60 24.19
CA ARG A 208 -2.46 -9.51 23.83
C ARG A 208 -2.70 -10.03 22.41
N TYR A 209 -1.71 -9.87 21.56
CA TYR A 209 -1.74 -10.29 20.17
C TYR A 209 -0.65 -11.33 19.91
N LYS A 210 -1.05 -12.54 19.50
CA LYS A 210 -0.16 -13.67 19.14
C LYS A 210 0.90 -14.08 20.18
N MET A 211 0.81 -13.63 21.43
CA MET A 211 1.73 -14.06 22.49
C MET A 211 1.17 -15.23 23.30
N PRO A 212 2.01 -16.19 23.72
CA PRO A 212 1.58 -17.32 24.57
C PRO A 212 0.99 -16.82 25.89
N PRO A 213 0.08 -17.57 26.55
CA PRO A 213 -0.46 -17.17 27.84
C PRO A 213 0.62 -17.14 28.94
N GLY A 214 0.43 -16.30 29.96
CA GLY A 214 1.34 -16.17 31.09
C GLY A 214 2.34 -15.03 30.95
N ALA A 215 3.41 -15.06 31.77
CA ALA A 215 4.45 -14.05 31.75
C ALA A 215 5.24 -14.10 30.44
N VAL A 216 5.44 -12.93 29.82
CA VAL A 216 6.19 -12.75 28.57
C VAL A 216 7.49 -12.05 28.92
N ASP A 217 8.62 -12.71 28.68
CA ASP A 217 9.94 -12.11 28.83
C ASP A 217 10.49 -11.61 27.48
N TYR A 218 11.63 -10.92 27.50
CA TYR A 218 12.28 -10.38 26.31
C TYR A 218 12.59 -11.42 25.23
N ALA A 219 12.84 -12.68 25.61
CA ALA A 219 13.22 -13.76 24.70
C ALA A 219 12.01 -14.59 24.24
N ALA A 220 10.80 -14.28 24.73
CA ALA A 220 9.58 -14.91 24.28
C ALA A 220 9.27 -14.49 22.84
N TYR A 221 8.86 -15.47 22.02
CA TYR A 221 8.45 -15.27 20.64
C TYR A 221 6.93 -15.43 20.49
N ALA A 222 6.37 -14.78 19.48
CA ALA A 222 4.97 -14.95 19.09
C ALA A 222 4.68 -16.40 18.65
N ALA A 223 3.46 -16.88 18.87
CA ALA A 223 3.00 -18.18 18.40
C ALA A 223 2.70 -18.14 16.87
N TYR A 224 3.23 -19.12 16.12
CA TYR A 224 3.15 -19.38 14.65
C TYR A 224 1.81 -19.09 13.93
N ASN A 225 1.70 -19.39 12.62
CA ASN A 225 1.93 -18.55 11.43
C ASN A 225 0.57 -18.50 10.75
N VAL A 226 -0.13 -17.38 10.81
CA VAL A 226 -1.16 -17.06 9.82
C VAL A 226 -0.58 -15.88 9.08
N ASP A 227 -0.47 -16.00 7.76
CA ASP A 227 0.06 -15.01 6.82
C ASP A 227 -0.73 -13.71 6.98
N TYR A 228 -0.37 -12.95 8.01
CA TYR A 228 -0.82 -11.62 8.18
C TYR A 228 -0.02 -10.80 7.17
N ASN A 229 -0.70 -10.25 6.18
CA ASN A 229 -0.09 -9.57 5.04
C ASN A 229 0.52 -8.20 5.41
N GLY A 230 0.89 -8.00 6.68
CA GLY A 230 1.34 -6.73 7.24
C GLY A 230 0.31 -5.62 7.03
N GLY A 231 -0.97 -5.87 7.33
CA GLY A 231 -2.02 -4.85 7.22
C GLY A 231 -2.25 -4.09 8.53
N TRP A 232 -3.40 -3.41 8.63
CA TRP A 232 -3.97 -2.98 9.91
C TRP A 232 -4.96 -4.02 10.45
N LEU A 233 -4.92 -4.30 11.76
CA LEU A 233 -5.95 -5.07 12.47
C LEU A 233 -6.72 -4.16 13.39
N THR A 234 -8.04 -4.37 13.46
CA THR A 234 -8.92 -3.69 14.40
C THR A 234 -9.58 -4.72 15.29
N ASN A 235 -9.46 -4.54 16.60
CA ASN A 235 -10.08 -5.38 17.60
C ASN A 235 -10.81 -4.53 18.63
N THR A 236 -11.97 -5.01 19.07
CA THR A 236 -12.72 -4.38 20.15
C THR A 236 -12.17 -4.83 21.51
N LEU A 237 -11.94 -3.87 22.41
CA LEU A 237 -11.52 -4.12 23.78
C LEU A 237 -12.72 -4.02 24.74
N ASP A 238 -12.56 -4.58 25.95
CA ASP A 238 -13.52 -4.37 27.02
C ASP A 238 -13.48 -2.90 27.48
N LYS A 239 -14.48 -2.14 27.02
CA LYS A 239 -14.67 -0.73 27.38
C LYS A 239 -14.72 -0.53 28.89
N ALA A 240 -15.44 -1.37 29.64
CA ALA A 240 -15.62 -1.18 31.07
C ALA A 240 -14.30 -1.37 31.83
N GLN A 241 -13.51 -2.38 31.41
CA GLN A 241 -12.17 -2.60 31.94
C GLN A 241 -11.27 -1.38 31.71
N VAL A 242 -11.24 -0.85 30.48
CA VAL A 242 -10.36 0.28 30.13
C VAL A 242 -10.78 1.55 30.85
N LEU A 243 -12.08 1.88 30.89
CA LEU A 243 -12.57 3.05 31.63
C LEU A 243 -12.20 3.01 33.11
N ALA A 244 -12.21 1.83 33.74
CA ALA A 244 -11.82 1.66 35.14
C ALA A 244 -10.31 1.88 35.40
N LEU A 245 -9.48 1.80 34.36
CA LEU A 245 -8.03 2.01 34.44
C LEU A 245 -7.61 3.46 34.15
N LEU A 246 -8.45 4.22 33.46
CA LEU A 246 -8.17 5.62 33.11
C LEU A 246 -8.30 6.53 34.34
N GLN A 247 -7.53 7.62 34.33
CA GLN A 247 -7.58 8.65 35.35
C GLN A 247 -7.53 10.06 34.73
N PRO A 248 -8.08 11.09 35.38
CA PRO A 248 -7.80 12.47 35.02
C PRO A 248 -6.29 12.76 35.06
N GLY A 249 -5.81 13.56 34.12
CA GLY A 249 -4.40 13.83 33.93
C GLY A 249 -3.68 12.74 33.13
N SER A 250 -2.51 12.34 33.61
CA SER A 250 -1.56 11.50 32.86
C SER A 250 -1.95 10.01 32.89
N ASN A 251 -1.97 9.41 31.71
CA ASN A 251 -2.16 7.98 31.49
C ASN A 251 -1.04 7.47 30.57
N VAL A 252 -0.68 6.19 30.70
CA VAL A 252 0.37 5.56 29.89
C VAL A 252 -0.16 4.31 29.22
N CYS A 253 0.00 4.24 27.90
CA CYS A 253 -0.05 2.99 27.14
C CYS A 253 1.38 2.49 26.94
N ALA A 254 1.64 1.24 27.28
CA ALA A 254 2.93 0.58 27.12
C ALA A 254 2.76 -0.69 26.31
N VAL A 255 3.72 -0.99 25.42
CA VAL A 255 3.66 -2.15 24.53
C VAL A 255 5.00 -2.84 24.47
N SER A 256 5.01 -4.17 24.50
CA SER A 256 6.16 -4.97 24.08
C SER A 256 5.81 -5.66 22.76
N LEU A 257 6.58 -5.38 21.72
CA LEU A 257 6.49 -6.04 20.41
C LEU A 257 7.50 -7.18 20.39
N HIS A 258 7.09 -8.36 19.94
CA HIS A 258 7.90 -9.57 19.90
C HIS A 258 7.92 -10.15 18.50
N GLN A 259 9.08 -10.65 18.10
CA GLN A 259 9.25 -11.38 16.85
C GLN A 259 8.67 -12.79 16.97
N SER A 260 8.41 -13.47 15.85
CA SER A 260 7.96 -14.87 15.82
C SER A 260 9.13 -15.87 15.85
N LYS A 261 10.34 -15.42 15.51
CA LYS A 261 11.55 -16.26 15.49
C LYS A 261 12.82 -15.42 15.64
N PRO A 262 13.98 -16.04 15.93
CA PRO A 262 15.26 -15.32 16.09
C PRO A 262 15.81 -14.67 14.81
N THR A 263 15.25 -14.97 13.64
CA THR A 263 15.77 -14.54 12.32
C THR A 263 14.65 -13.95 11.46
N THR A 264 14.18 -12.77 11.82
CA THR A 264 13.19 -11.99 11.07
C THR A 264 13.87 -10.90 10.23
N SER A 265 13.27 -10.61 9.07
CA SER A 265 13.71 -9.59 8.12
C SER A 265 13.06 -8.23 8.37
N ASP A 266 12.00 -8.21 9.16
CA ASP A 266 11.14 -7.08 9.43
C ASP A 266 10.68 -7.06 10.89
N ALA A 267 10.07 -5.94 11.26
CA ALA A 267 9.31 -5.74 12.47
C ALA A 267 8.48 -4.49 12.21
N ILE A 268 7.23 -4.48 12.66
CA ILE A 268 6.35 -3.33 12.47
C ILE A 268 5.61 -3.05 13.77
N PHE A 269 5.59 -1.77 14.15
CA PHE A 269 4.76 -1.30 15.25
C PHE A 269 4.04 -0.01 14.89
N ASP A 270 2.72 -0.06 15.01
CA ASP A 270 1.83 1.09 15.14
C ASP A 270 0.62 0.68 15.99
N LEU A 271 0.03 1.63 16.71
CA LEU A 271 -1.15 1.44 17.54
C LEU A 271 -1.95 2.74 17.64
N GLY A 272 -3.22 2.66 17.27
CA GLY A 272 -4.29 3.57 17.64
C GLY A 272 -5.21 2.93 18.69
N LEU A 273 -5.72 3.75 19.61
CA LEU A 273 -6.67 3.38 20.66
C LEU A 273 -7.74 4.45 20.76
N ARG A 274 -8.99 4.10 20.45
CA ARG A 274 -10.07 5.08 20.30
C ARG A 274 -11.44 4.50 20.61
N PHE A 275 -12.31 5.34 21.15
CA PHE A 275 -13.75 5.09 21.19
C PHE A 275 -14.37 5.62 19.89
N LEU A 276 -15.09 4.75 19.17
CA LEU A 276 -15.84 5.10 17.97
C LEU A 276 -17.31 5.29 18.30
N ALA A 277 -17.96 6.28 17.69
CA ALA A 277 -19.34 6.65 17.99
C ALA A 277 -20.38 5.55 17.69
N GLY A 278 -19.99 4.48 16.98
CA GLY A 278 -20.88 3.42 16.50
C GLY A 278 -21.35 3.70 15.06
N ALA A 279 -21.94 2.69 14.39
CA ALA A 279 -22.26 2.79 12.97
C ALA A 279 -23.21 3.96 12.64
N ASP A 280 -22.87 4.73 11.60
CA ASP A 280 -23.58 5.92 11.11
C ASP A 280 -23.67 7.08 12.13
N ARG A 281 -22.76 7.11 13.12
CA ARG A 281 -22.75 8.15 14.16
C ARG A 281 -21.57 9.11 14.05
N GLU A 282 -20.79 9.06 12.99
CA GLU A 282 -19.73 10.04 12.71
C GLU A 282 -20.19 11.06 11.65
N LEU A 283 -19.57 12.26 11.64
CA LEU A 283 -19.91 13.30 10.67
C LEU A 283 -19.21 13.03 9.35
N HIS A 284 -19.97 12.94 8.27
CA HIS A 284 -19.41 12.81 6.92
C HIS A 284 -19.95 13.89 6.00
N THR A 285 -19.04 14.62 5.36
CA THR A 285 -19.43 15.58 4.33
C THR A 285 -19.89 14.87 3.05
N ASN A 286 -20.56 15.61 2.17
CA ASN A 286 -20.92 15.18 0.82
C ASN A 286 -19.80 15.42 -0.21
N PHE A 287 -18.60 15.79 0.24
CA PHE A 287 -17.42 16.04 -0.61
C PHE A 287 -16.18 15.32 -0.07
N LYS A 288 -15.06 15.39 -0.82
CA LYS A 288 -13.72 14.95 -0.38
C LYS A 288 -12.76 16.13 -0.43
N ILE A 289 -11.68 16.08 0.35
CA ILE A 289 -10.62 17.09 0.26
C ILE A 289 -9.72 16.73 -0.93
N SER A 290 -9.48 17.67 -1.84
CA SER A 290 -8.68 17.39 -3.03
C SER A 290 -7.19 17.25 -2.68
N ALA A 291 -6.59 16.08 -2.94
CA ALA A 291 -5.14 15.88 -2.86
C ALA A 291 -4.33 16.74 -3.85
N SER A 292 -5.00 17.33 -4.86
CA SER A 292 -4.41 18.33 -5.76
C SER A 292 -4.41 19.76 -5.17
N GLY A 293 -4.82 19.89 -3.91
CA GLY A 293 -5.05 21.14 -3.21
C GLY A 293 -6.49 21.65 -3.39
N CYS A 294 -7.00 22.32 -2.36
CA CYS A 294 -8.29 23.02 -2.36
C CYS A 294 -8.33 24.09 -1.24
N ASP A 295 -9.35 24.94 -1.29
CA ASP A 295 -9.68 25.83 -0.18
C ASP A 295 -10.79 25.18 0.65
N LEU A 296 -10.64 25.13 1.97
CA LEU A 296 -11.71 24.77 2.90
C LEU A 296 -12.29 26.04 3.52
N VAL A 297 -13.62 26.14 3.54
CA VAL A 297 -14.35 27.29 4.08
C VAL A 297 -15.32 26.82 5.15
N LEU A 298 -15.27 27.47 6.32
CA LEU A 298 -16.23 27.34 7.39
C LEU A 298 -17.09 28.61 7.43
N THR A 299 -18.40 28.46 7.34
CA THR A 299 -19.36 29.58 7.20
C THR A 299 -20.36 29.59 8.35
N ARG A 300 -20.61 30.77 8.93
CA ARG A 300 -21.65 30.94 9.95
C ARG A 300 -23.05 30.87 9.33
N PRO A 301 -24.11 30.61 10.13
CA PRO A 301 -25.49 30.57 9.64
C PRO A 301 -25.97 31.87 8.97
N ASP A 302 -25.35 33.01 9.29
CA ASP A 302 -25.65 34.32 8.67
C ASP A 302 -24.99 34.53 7.29
N GLY A 303 -24.22 33.54 6.80
CA GLY A 303 -23.52 33.57 5.52
C GLY A 303 -22.11 34.19 5.59
N THR A 304 -21.64 34.65 6.74
CA THR A 304 -20.28 35.18 6.90
C THR A 304 -19.26 34.05 7.06
N ALA A 305 -18.09 34.17 6.41
CA ALA A 305 -17.01 33.22 6.63
C ALA A 305 -16.51 33.30 8.09
N ALA A 306 -16.52 32.18 8.79
CA ALA A 306 -15.88 32.00 10.08
C ALA A 306 -14.37 31.77 9.93
N ASP A 307 -13.99 30.96 8.94
CA ASP A 307 -12.61 30.65 8.62
C ASP A 307 -12.46 30.19 7.16
N GLN A 308 -11.26 30.36 6.61
CA GLN A 308 -10.90 29.85 5.29
C GLN A 308 -9.41 29.51 5.27
N VAL A 309 -9.08 28.29 4.82
CA VAL A 309 -7.71 27.78 4.76
C VAL A 309 -7.44 27.09 3.43
N ALA A 310 -6.22 27.20 2.92
CA ALA A 310 -5.79 26.49 1.71
C ALA A 310 -5.07 25.21 2.12
N VAL A 311 -5.59 24.05 1.70
CA VAL A 311 -4.92 22.76 1.84
C VAL A 311 -3.97 22.61 0.64
N PRO A 312 -2.65 22.56 0.85
CA PRO A 312 -1.69 22.42 -0.25
C PRO A 312 -1.66 20.99 -0.78
N VAL A 313 -1.05 20.80 -1.95
CA VAL A 313 -0.59 19.48 -2.38
C VAL A 313 0.49 19.02 -1.40
N MET A 314 0.28 17.87 -0.77
CA MET A 314 1.20 17.29 0.20
C MET A 314 1.25 15.77 0.05
N PRO A 315 2.31 15.10 0.53
CA PRO A 315 2.36 13.65 0.58
C PRO A 315 1.18 13.08 1.36
N SER A 316 0.82 11.84 1.05
CA SER A 316 -0.17 11.10 1.82
C SER A 316 0.25 10.97 3.29
N ASP A 317 -0.74 10.82 4.16
CA ASP A 317 -0.60 10.73 5.62
C ASP A 317 0.08 11.94 6.26
N CYS A 318 0.19 13.06 5.55
CA CYS A 318 0.54 14.36 6.12
C CYS A 318 -0.73 15.20 6.29
N ALA A 319 -0.68 16.14 7.23
CA ALA A 319 -1.76 17.08 7.46
C ALA A 319 -1.32 18.51 7.13
N ALA A 320 -2.30 19.36 6.82
CA ALA A 320 -2.14 20.80 6.89
C ALA A 320 -2.91 21.29 8.12
N GLY A 321 -2.27 22.05 9.01
CA GLY A 321 -2.88 22.46 10.26
C GLY A 321 -2.27 23.71 10.87
N ARG A 322 -2.97 24.30 11.85
CA ARG A 322 -2.51 25.47 12.61
C ARG A 322 -1.53 25.02 13.69
N ALA A 323 -0.28 25.49 13.63
CA ALA A 323 0.71 25.18 14.65
C ALA A 323 1.24 26.48 15.30
N PRO A 324 0.97 26.76 16.60
CA PRO A 324 0.08 26.01 17.52
C PRO A 324 -1.41 26.11 17.15
N ASP A 325 -2.26 25.29 17.77
CA ASP A 325 -3.71 25.25 17.53
C ASP A 325 -4.38 26.64 17.50
N ALA A 326 -5.38 26.76 16.62
CA ALA A 326 -6.29 27.90 16.41
C ALA A 326 -5.64 29.26 16.02
N THR A 327 -4.49 29.57 16.59
CA THR A 327 -3.81 30.86 16.57
C THR A 327 -2.54 30.82 15.72
N GLY A 328 -1.95 29.64 15.57
CA GLY A 328 -0.79 29.42 14.76
C GLY A 328 -1.05 29.61 13.28
N ALA A 329 0.05 29.77 12.55
CA ALA A 329 0.00 29.83 11.11
C ALA A 329 -0.32 28.45 10.54
N TRP A 330 -0.97 28.42 9.37
CA TRP A 330 -1.23 27.20 8.63
C TRP A 330 0.11 26.61 8.13
N ARG A 331 0.38 25.35 8.45
CA ARG A 331 1.64 24.64 8.24
C ARG A 331 1.37 23.23 7.74
N VAL A 332 2.37 22.59 7.16
CA VAL A 332 2.33 21.15 6.87
C VAL A 332 2.94 20.40 8.03
N LEU A 333 2.17 19.45 8.55
CA LEU A 333 2.53 18.54 9.62
C LEU A 333 2.88 17.19 8.97
N PRO A 334 4.12 16.68 9.15
CA PRO A 334 4.51 15.38 8.60
C PRO A 334 3.80 14.20 9.27
N VAL A 335 3.19 14.43 10.44
CA VAL A 335 2.38 13.47 11.18
C VAL A 335 1.14 14.19 11.69
N PRO A 336 -0.07 13.73 11.34
CA PRO A 336 -1.32 14.33 11.79
C PRO A 336 -1.54 14.21 13.30
N THR A 337 -2.32 15.11 13.89
CA THR A 337 -2.59 15.17 15.35
C THR A 337 -4.08 15.21 15.71
N PRO A 338 -4.93 14.33 15.15
CA PRO A 338 -6.38 14.38 15.38
C PRO A 338 -6.74 14.17 16.84
N GLY A 339 -7.56 15.07 17.39
CA GLY A 339 -7.98 15.12 18.79
C GLY A 339 -6.92 15.68 19.74
N PHE A 340 -5.77 16.15 19.23
CA PHE A 340 -4.67 16.68 20.02
C PHE A 340 -4.18 18.02 19.45
N ALA A 341 -3.43 18.77 20.25
CA ALA A 341 -2.83 20.00 19.77
C ALA A 341 -1.74 19.74 18.72
N ASN A 342 -1.74 20.54 17.66
CA ASN A 342 -0.75 20.59 16.57
C ASN A 342 0.64 21.10 17.00
N ASN A 343 1.03 20.90 18.27
CA ASN A 343 2.30 21.32 18.84
C ASN A 343 3.39 20.27 18.57
N THR A 344 3.62 19.96 17.30
CA THR A 344 4.63 18.98 16.89
C THR A 344 6.02 19.62 16.84
N ASN A 345 7.07 18.83 17.10
CA ASN A 345 8.46 19.31 17.03
C ASN A 345 8.93 19.58 15.58
N GLN A 346 8.13 19.20 14.59
CA GLN A 346 8.48 19.28 13.18
C GLN A 346 7.29 19.78 12.38
N VAL A 347 7.35 21.04 11.98
CA VAL A 347 6.36 21.71 11.14
C VAL A 347 7.05 22.34 9.94
N TYR A 348 6.36 22.38 8.81
CA TYR A 348 6.89 22.95 7.57
C TYR A 348 6.03 24.10 7.08
N GLU A 349 6.67 25.10 6.49
CA GLU A 349 5.97 26.23 5.86
C GLU A 349 5.10 25.79 4.67
N GLY A 350 5.48 24.70 4.01
CA GLY A 350 4.78 24.11 2.88
C GLY A 350 5.56 22.95 2.28
N VAL A 351 5.10 22.48 1.11
CA VAL A 351 5.79 21.46 0.30
C VAL A 351 6.39 22.11 -0.94
N VAL A 352 7.66 21.81 -1.23
CA VAL A 352 8.32 22.31 -2.44
C VAL A 352 7.60 21.73 -3.67
N SER A 353 7.29 22.57 -4.64
CA SER A 353 6.62 22.17 -5.87
C SER A 353 7.45 21.15 -6.65
N ALA A 354 6.77 20.20 -7.30
CA ALA A 354 7.40 19.16 -8.10
C ALA A 354 8.41 19.72 -9.12
N VAL A 355 9.47 18.96 -9.36
CA VAL A 355 10.43 19.27 -10.42
C VAL A 355 9.78 19.05 -11.78
N VAL A 356 9.89 20.04 -12.67
CA VAL A 356 9.35 20.02 -14.03
C VAL A 356 10.51 20.04 -15.04
N PRO A 357 10.58 19.05 -15.96
CA PRO A 357 11.54 19.04 -17.04
C PRO A 357 11.11 19.96 -18.21
N SER A 358 12.06 20.58 -18.89
CA SER A 358 11.80 21.39 -20.10
C SER A 358 11.36 20.55 -21.29
N VAL A 359 11.68 19.26 -21.30
CA VAL A 359 11.31 18.30 -22.34
C VAL A 359 10.77 17.05 -21.66
N GLN A 360 9.59 16.59 -22.08
CA GLN A 360 8.91 15.46 -21.43
C GLN A 360 9.64 14.13 -21.69
N PRO A 361 9.58 13.14 -20.78
CA PRO A 361 10.07 11.78 -21.04
C PRO A 361 9.43 11.20 -22.31
N GLY A 362 10.21 10.48 -23.13
CA GLY A 362 9.75 10.01 -24.44
C GLY A 362 10.88 9.64 -25.40
N PHE A 363 10.52 9.50 -26.68
CA PHE A 363 11.42 9.10 -27.76
C PHE A 363 11.79 10.29 -28.63
N TYR A 364 13.07 10.39 -28.97
CA TYR A 364 13.64 11.52 -29.70
C TYR A 364 14.70 11.06 -30.69
N ALA A 365 14.65 11.61 -31.90
CA ALA A 365 15.61 11.27 -32.94
C ALA A 365 17.01 11.86 -32.69
N GLU A 366 17.07 13.05 -32.08
CA GLU A 366 18.29 13.84 -31.91
C GLU A 366 18.53 14.19 -30.44
N GLN A 367 19.79 14.50 -30.12
CA GLN A 367 20.19 15.00 -28.80
C GLN A 367 19.51 16.33 -28.48
N MET A 368 19.19 16.54 -27.20
CA MET A 368 18.62 17.79 -26.69
C MET A 368 19.26 18.20 -25.36
N LEU A 369 18.94 19.41 -24.89
CA LEU A 369 19.27 19.86 -23.54
C LEU A 369 18.06 19.72 -22.63
N LEU A 370 18.25 19.10 -21.48
CA LEU A 370 17.26 19.04 -20.41
C LEU A 370 17.54 20.15 -19.40
N ALA A 371 16.57 21.06 -19.25
CA ALA A 371 16.51 21.97 -18.12
C ALA A 371 15.50 21.44 -17.08
N LEU A 372 15.82 21.60 -15.80
CA LEU A 372 14.94 21.30 -14.68
C LEU A 372 14.53 22.61 -14.00
N SER A 373 13.29 22.67 -13.52
CA SER A 373 12.75 23.82 -12.81
C SER A 373 11.79 23.38 -11.70
N THR A 374 11.54 24.25 -10.73
CA THR A 374 10.47 24.10 -9.74
C THR A 374 9.80 25.46 -9.56
N ALA A 375 8.50 25.46 -9.28
CA ALA A 375 7.75 26.69 -9.07
C ALA A 375 8.06 27.36 -7.71
N THR A 376 8.68 26.64 -6.78
CA THR A 376 9.05 27.19 -5.46
C THR A 376 10.30 28.06 -5.58
N PRO A 377 10.23 29.37 -5.29
CA PRO A 377 11.40 30.24 -5.27
C PRO A 377 12.46 29.75 -4.27
N ASP A 378 13.73 30.00 -4.60
CA ASP A 378 14.91 29.67 -3.79
C ASP A 378 15.14 28.17 -3.49
N ALA A 379 14.28 27.29 -4.02
CA ALA A 379 14.48 25.86 -3.92
C ALA A 379 15.67 25.40 -4.77
N VAL A 380 16.45 24.44 -4.25
CA VAL A 380 17.60 23.85 -4.93
C VAL A 380 17.22 22.46 -5.43
N ILE A 381 17.48 22.19 -6.71
CA ILE A 381 17.22 20.89 -7.33
C ILE A 381 18.48 20.02 -7.25
N TYR A 382 18.32 18.80 -6.77
CA TYR A 382 19.32 17.73 -6.82
C TYR A 382 18.83 16.61 -7.72
N TYR A 383 19.73 16.02 -8.50
CA TYR A 383 19.39 14.98 -9.46
C TYR A 383 20.45 13.88 -9.58
N THR A 384 20.04 12.75 -10.13
CA THR A 384 20.87 11.60 -10.47
C THR A 384 20.54 11.14 -11.89
N THR A 385 21.44 10.37 -12.51
CA THR A 385 21.29 9.89 -13.89
C THR A 385 21.42 8.37 -14.04
N ASP A 386 21.45 7.66 -12.91
CA ASP A 386 21.73 6.22 -12.81
C ASP A 386 20.53 5.41 -12.26
N GLY A 387 19.40 6.07 -12.03
CA GLY A 387 18.18 5.47 -11.45
C GLY A 387 18.02 5.65 -9.95
N SER A 388 19.08 6.08 -9.24
CA SER A 388 19.04 6.23 -7.78
C SER A 388 18.19 7.40 -7.31
N ALA A 389 17.60 7.31 -6.11
CA ALA A 389 16.91 8.44 -5.50
C ALA A 389 17.92 9.56 -5.14
N PRO A 390 17.71 10.82 -5.56
CA PRO A 390 18.65 11.90 -5.25
C PRO A 390 18.65 12.24 -3.76
N THR A 391 19.84 12.52 -3.24
CA THR A 391 20.05 13.05 -1.88
C THR A 391 20.63 14.46 -1.97
N LEU A 392 20.81 15.12 -0.82
CA LEU A 392 21.52 16.40 -0.74
C LEU A 392 23.00 16.32 -1.16
N HIS A 393 23.55 15.11 -1.29
CA HIS A 393 24.91 14.86 -1.78
C HIS A 393 24.96 14.51 -3.28
N SER A 394 23.80 14.41 -3.94
CA SER A 394 23.72 14.16 -5.39
C SER A 394 24.08 15.41 -6.20
N LEU A 395 24.01 15.32 -7.53
CA LEU A 395 24.37 16.43 -8.42
C LEU A 395 23.41 17.60 -8.21
N ARG A 396 23.94 18.77 -7.86
CA ARG A 396 23.17 20.00 -7.81
C ARG A 396 22.93 20.53 -9.23
N TYR A 397 21.67 20.72 -9.61
CA TYR A 397 21.32 21.32 -10.88
C TYR A 397 21.70 22.81 -10.91
N THR A 398 22.49 23.20 -11.91
CA THR A 398 22.98 24.58 -12.09
C THR A 398 22.73 25.13 -13.49
N ARG A 399 22.56 24.25 -14.48
CA ARG A 399 22.28 24.57 -15.88
C ARG A 399 21.75 23.34 -16.59
N ALA A 400 21.13 23.56 -17.76
CA ALA A 400 20.70 22.48 -18.63
C ALA A 400 21.87 21.57 -19.02
N PHE A 401 21.60 20.27 -19.16
CA PHE A 401 22.58 19.24 -19.50
C PHE A 401 22.09 18.37 -20.67
N PRO A 402 23.01 17.78 -21.47
CA PRO A 402 22.61 17.03 -22.66
C PRO A 402 21.95 15.69 -22.32
N LEU A 403 20.92 15.36 -23.08
CA LEU A 403 20.39 14.00 -23.23
C LEU A 403 20.82 13.50 -24.61
N HIS A 404 21.76 12.54 -24.64
CA HIS A 404 22.36 12.02 -25.86
C HIS A 404 22.03 10.54 -26.09
N ASN A 405 22.42 10.03 -27.25
CA ASN A 405 22.24 8.62 -27.57
C ASN A 405 23.19 7.73 -26.76
N ARG A 406 22.68 7.20 -25.65
CA ARG A 406 23.41 6.28 -24.78
C ARG A 406 23.61 4.89 -25.38
N SER A 407 22.89 4.53 -26.44
CA SER A 407 23.03 3.21 -27.09
C SER A 407 24.41 2.99 -27.73
N LEU A 408 25.22 4.06 -27.86
CA LEU A 408 26.60 4.01 -28.32
C LEU A 408 27.62 3.78 -27.18
N GLU A 409 27.18 3.86 -25.93
CA GLU A 409 28.01 3.61 -24.74
C GLU A 409 28.21 2.11 -24.52
N ALA A 410 29.31 1.73 -23.87
CA ALA A 410 29.54 0.35 -23.44
C ALA A 410 28.38 -0.18 -22.59
N ASN A 411 28.09 -1.47 -22.73
CA ASN A 411 27.13 -2.15 -21.87
C ASN A 411 27.66 -2.21 -20.43
N ALA A 412 26.77 -2.12 -19.44
CA ALA A 412 27.13 -2.19 -18.04
C ALA A 412 26.22 -3.16 -17.29
N LEU A 413 24.91 -2.89 -17.32
CA LEU A 413 23.95 -3.66 -16.52
C LEU A 413 23.74 -5.05 -17.11
N CYS A 414 23.59 -5.17 -18.43
CA CYS A 414 23.38 -6.48 -19.07
C CYS A 414 24.63 -7.37 -19.04
N LEU A 415 25.77 -6.84 -18.58
CA LEU A 415 27.01 -7.61 -18.35
C LEU A 415 27.05 -8.29 -16.97
N ILE A 416 26.13 -7.94 -16.07
CA ILE A 416 26.02 -8.57 -14.75
C ILE A 416 25.43 -9.97 -14.93
N ASN A 417 26.18 -11.00 -14.55
CA ASN A 417 25.66 -12.36 -14.52
C ASN A 417 24.71 -12.50 -13.33
N THR A 418 23.43 -12.60 -13.63
CA THR A 418 22.35 -12.64 -12.64
C THR A 418 21.74 -14.03 -12.47
N GLY A 419 22.21 -15.07 -13.17
CA GLY A 419 21.58 -16.39 -13.05
C GLY A 419 22.06 -17.44 -14.05
N SER A 420 21.39 -18.59 -14.02
CA SER A 420 21.66 -19.69 -14.95
C SER A 420 21.36 -19.29 -16.39
N SER A 421 22.09 -19.91 -17.31
CA SER A 421 21.94 -19.70 -18.76
C SER A 421 22.11 -18.24 -19.21
N TYR A 422 22.80 -17.42 -18.41
CA TYR A 422 23.24 -16.09 -18.80
C TYR A 422 24.17 -16.18 -20.01
N VAL A 423 23.89 -15.36 -21.03
CA VAL A 423 24.73 -15.21 -22.22
C VAL A 423 25.17 -13.76 -22.28
N THR A 424 26.49 -13.53 -22.27
CA THR A 424 27.05 -12.18 -22.35
C THR A 424 26.72 -11.55 -23.70
N PRO A 425 26.03 -10.39 -23.72
CA PRO A 425 25.77 -9.68 -24.96
C PRO A 425 27.07 -9.23 -25.62
N THR A 426 27.26 -9.56 -26.89
CA THR A 426 28.45 -9.20 -27.68
C THR A 426 28.26 -7.91 -28.49
N THR A 427 27.04 -7.39 -28.53
CA THR A 427 26.68 -6.15 -29.22
C THR A 427 26.21 -5.09 -28.22
N LEU A 428 26.37 -3.81 -28.59
CA LEU A 428 25.81 -2.71 -27.83
C LEU A 428 24.29 -2.84 -27.75
N GLN A 429 23.75 -2.71 -26.55
CA GLN A 429 22.32 -2.74 -26.31
C GLN A 429 21.72 -1.34 -26.40
N PRO A 430 20.44 -1.21 -26.82
CA PRO A 430 19.71 0.05 -26.71
C PRO A 430 19.75 0.60 -25.28
N LYS A 431 19.94 1.91 -25.14
CA LYS A 431 19.95 2.59 -23.84
C LYS A 431 19.18 3.92 -23.88
N ALA A 432 18.65 4.31 -22.73
CA ALA A 432 17.93 5.54 -22.47
C ALA A 432 18.62 6.36 -21.38
N CYS A 433 18.45 7.68 -21.43
CA CYS A 433 18.81 8.58 -20.35
C CYS A 433 17.75 8.49 -19.24
N ILE A 434 18.17 8.23 -18.01
CA ILE A 434 17.31 8.28 -16.83
C ILE A 434 17.66 9.55 -16.06
N VAL A 435 16.65 10.25 -15.55
CA VAL A 435 16.85 11.35 -14.59
C VAL A 435 15.89 11.20 -13.43
N ARG A 436 16.42 11.23 -12.22
CA ARG A 436 15.62 11.34 -10.98
C ARG A 436 15.95 12.68 -10.34
N ALA A 437 14.96 13.40 -9.82
CA ALA A 437 15.18 14.73 -9.25
C ALA A 437 14.30 15.01 -8.03
N VAL A 438 14.84 15.76 -7.07
CA VAL A 438 14.11 16.33 -5.94
C VAL A 438 14.50 17.80 -5.77
N ALA A 439 13.55 18.64 -5.40
CA ALA A 439 13.80 20.02 -5.01
C ALA A 439 13.64 20.17 -3.50
N VAL A 440 14.54 20.94 -2.88
CA VAL A 440 14.55 21.15 -1.43
C VAL A 440 14.68 22.63 -1.10
N ARG A 441 14.07 23.03 0.02
CA ARG A 441 14.18 24.37 0.60
C ARG A 441 14.16 24.26 2.12
N SER A 442 15.01 25.01 2.79
CA SER A 442 15.05 25.03 4.27
C SER A 442 13.69 25.43 4.84
N GLY A 443 13.20 24.70 5.85
CA GLY A 443 11.88 24.93 6.47
C GLY A 443 10.68 24.40 5.69
N TRP A 444 10.90 23.72 4.56
CA TRP A 444 9.86 23.15 3.70
C TRP A 444 10.06 21.64 3.54
N MET A 445 8.96 20.90 3.31
CA MET A 445 9.07 19.51 2.87
C MET A 445 9.65 19.47 1.45
N ALA A 446 10.51 18.48 1.19
CA ALA A 446 11.05 18.24 -0.14
C ALA A 446 9.93 17.99 -1.16
N SER A 447 10.22 18.26 -2.43
CA SER A 447 9.26 17.99 -3.50
C SER A 447 8.99 16.49 -3.63
N PRO A 448 7.87 16.09 -4.24
CA PRO A 448 7.71 14.73 -4.75
C PRO A 448 8.91 14.34 -5.62
N LEU A 449 9.30 13.06 -5.54
CA LEU A 449 10.39 12.50 -6.34
C LEU A 449 9.99 12.47 -7.81
N PHE A 450 10.70 13.24 -8.64
CA PHE A 450 10.55 13.19 -10.09
C PHE A 450 11.35 12.02 -10.68
N GLY A 451 10.80 11.35 -11.69
CA GLY A 451 11.50 10.36 -12.51
C GLY A 451 11.09 10.47 -13.97
N GLY A 452 12.07 10.39 -14.86
CA GLY A 452 11.84 10.40 -16.30
C GLY A 452 12.87 9.59 -17.08
N THR A 453 12.42 9.07 -18.23
CA THR A 453 13.20 8.30 -19.20
C THR A 453 13.14 8.95 -20.59
N TRP A 454 14.31 9.21 -21.18
CA TRP A 454 14.43 9.75 -22.53
C TRP A 454 15.21 8.78 -23.42
N PHE A 455 14.54 8.25 -24.44
CA PHE A 455 15.12 7.41 -25.47
C PHE A 455 15.61 8.31 -26.61
N VAL A 456 16.92 8.37 -26.81
CA VAL A 456 17.54 9.28 -27.78
C VAL A 456 18.29 8.49 -28.84
N GLY A 457 17.92 8.69 -30.11
CA GLY A 457 18.57 8.09 -31.26
C GLY A 457 17.79 6.92 -31.89
N PRO A 458 18.25 6.44 -33.05
CA PRO A 458 17.50 5.47 -33.87
C PRO A 458 17.42 4.06 -33.25
N GLN A 459 18.38 3.66 -32.40
CA GLN A 459 18.43 2.33 -31.78
C GLN A 459 17.26 2.04 -30.84
N THR A 460 16.58 3.09 -30.37
CA THR A 460 15.42 2.98 -29.48
C THR A 460 14.10 3.18 -30.19
N ALA A 461 14.10 3.54 -31.48
CA ALA A 461 12.87 3.87 -32.23
C ALA A 461 12.14 2.65 -32.82
N SER A 462 12.69 1.44 -32.70
CA SER A 462 12.22 0.24 -33.40
C SER A 462 11.28 -0.67 -32.62
N PHE A 463 10.93 -0.34 -31.37
CA PHE A 463 10.06 -1.21 -30.57
C PHE A 463 8.60 -1.13 -31.05
N THR A 464 8.05 -2.28 -31.47
CA THR A 464 6.65 -2.45 -31.89
C THR A 464 5.74 -2.93 -30.76
N VAL A 465 6.33 -3.28 -29.62
CA VAL A 465 5.65 -3.66 -28.38
C VAL A 465 5.78 -2.52 -27.36
N PRO A 466 4.93 -2.47 -26.32
CA PRO A 466 5.11 -1.53 -25.22
C PRO A 466 6.54 -1.57 -24.66
N VAL A 467 7.06 -0.40 -24.32
CA VAL A 467 8.35 -0.25 -23.64
C VAL A 467 8.08 0.10 -22.18
N LEU A 468 8.66 -0.67 -21.27
CA LEU A 468 8.66 -0.37 -19.83
C LEU A 468 10.05 0.04 -19.40
N SER A 469 10.15 1.22 -18.78
CA SER A 469 11.37 1.69 -18.12
C SER A 469 11.20 1.58 -16.61
N LEU A 470 12.11 0.84 -15.97
CA LEU A 470 12.16 0.66 -14.53
C LEU A 470 13.44 1.31 -14.00
N ALA A 471 13.29 2.30 -13.11
CA ALA A 471 14.40 3.02 -12.49
C ALA A 471 14.39 2.87 -10.96
N SER A 472 15.46 2.33 -10.38
CA SER A 472 15.63 2.19 -8.92
C SER A 472 17.12 2.31 -8.55
N ASP A 473 17.41 2.41 -7.25
CA ASP A 473 18.79 2.35 -6.77
C ASP A 473 19.45 1.04 -7.23
N HIS A 474 20.69 1.13 -7.71
CA HIS A 474 21.46 -0.05 -8.13
C HIS A 474 21.54 -1.11 -7.03
N THR A 475 21.59 -0.69 -5.75
CA THR A 475 21.63 -1.59 -4.60
C THR A 475 20.34 -2.39 -4.42
N ASN A 476 19.18 -1.84 -4.78
CA ASN A 476 17.88 -2.52 -4.71
C ASN A 476 17.77 -3.62 -5.78
N ILE A 477 18.45 -3.43 -6.92
CA ILE A 477 18.44 -4.39 -8.02
C ILE A 477 19.58 -5.41 -7.85
N PHE A 478 20.83 -4.95 -7.78
CA PHE A 478 22.05 -5.78 -7.86
C PHE A 478 22.94 -5.71 -6.60
N GLY A 479 22.51 -5.03 -5.53
CA GLY A 479 23.28 -4.94 -4.29
C GLY A 479 23.36 -6.27 -3.52
N ALA A 480 24.05 -6.27 -2.38
CA ALA A 480 24.18 -7.44 -1.52
C ALA A 480 22.84 -7.97 -0.99
N THR A 481 21.80 -7.11 -0.95
CA THR A 481 20.41 -7.47 -0.67
C THR A 481 19.50 -7.23 -1.88
N GLY A 482 20.05 -7.01 -3.08
CA GLY A 482 19.25 -6.68 -4.25
C GLY A 482 18.41 -7.86 -4.77
N ILE A 483 17.29 -7.54 -5.44
CA ILE A 483 16.32 -8.52 -5.96
C ILE A 483 16.96 -9.53 -6.93
N TYR A 484 17.93 -9.10 -7.75
CA TYR A 484 18.63 -9.99 -8.69
C TYR A 484 19.77 -10.78 -8.04
N SER A 485 20.32 -10.30 -6.92
CA SER A 485 21.44 -10.93 -6.22
C SER A 485 20.99 -12.00 -5.21
N ASN A 486 19.78 -11.88 -4.65
CA ASN A 486 19.25 -12.81 -3.66
C ASN A 486 17.86 -13.34 -4.03
N PRO A 487 17.69 -13.95 -5.21
CA PRO A 487 16.36 -14.31 -5.71
C PRO A 487 15.59 -15.28 -4.79
N ASP A 488 16.28 -16.11 -4.02
CA ASP A 488 15.63 -17.05 -3.09
C ASP A 488 15.10 -16.36 -1.83
N ALA A 489 15.93 -15.54 -1.20
CA ALA A 489 15.55 -14.76 -0.02
C ALA A 489 14.56 -13.64 -0.36
N ALA A 490 14.69 -13.04 -1.55
CA ALA A 490 13.82 -11.95 -2.03
C ALA A 490 12.38 -12.38 -2.36
N ASN A 491 12.05 -13.67 -2.26
CA ASN A 491 10.68 -14.15 -2.40
C ASN A 491 9.88 -14.13 -1.08
N ALA A 492 10.52 -13.76 0.04
CA ALA A 492 9.84 -13.39 1.27
C ALA A 492 9.02 -12.09 1.09
N ASN A 493 7.97 -11.91 1.91
CA ASN A 493 7.00 -10.82 1.74
C ASN A 493 7.59 -9.41 1.89
N ASP A 494 8.65 -9.30 2.67
CA ASP A 494 9.19 -8.03 3.16
C ASP A 494 10.31 -7.50 2.24
N TRP A 495 10.60 -8.21 1.15
CA TRP A 495 11.66 -7.87 0.19
C TRP A 495 11.16 -7.05 -1.00
N GLU A 496 10.42 -5.98 -0.71
CA GLU A 496 9.89 -5.00 -1.67
C GLU A 496 10.76 -3.74 -1.68
N TYR A 497 11.12 -3.26 -2.88
CA TYR A 497 11.87 -2.01 -3.04
C TYR A 497 11.09 -1.01 -3.89
N PRO A 498 11.31 0.31 -3.69
CA PRO A 498 10.72 1.32 -4.54
C PRO A 498 11.41 1.36 -5.92
N LEU A 499 10.64 1.59 -6.97
CA LEU A 499 11.11 1.95 -8.31
C LEU A 499 10.19 2.99 -8.94
N ASN A 500 10.69 3.70 -9.96
CA ASN A 500 9.88 4.49 -10.87
C ASN A 500 9.64 3.71 -12.16
N MET A 501 8.36 3.46 -12.46
CA MET A 501 7.92 2.78 -13.66
C MET A 501 7.39 3.80 -14.66
N GLU A 502 7.79 3.68 -15.92
CA GLU A 502 7.15 4.38 -17.04
C GLU A 502 6.82 3.39 -18.15
N MET A 503 5.61 3.51 -18.70
CA MET A 503 5.14 2.71 -19.82
C MET A 503 4.95 3.58 -21.05
N PHE A 504 5.46 3.12 -22.17
CA PHE A 504 5.35 3.77 -23.47
C PHE A 504 4.70 2.81 -24.47
N VAL A 505 3.70 3.30 -25.20
CA VAL A 505 3.00 2.57 -26.26
C VAL A 505 3.02 3.45 -27.50
N GLU A 506 3.43 2.88 -28.63
CA GLU A 506 3.59 3.65 -29.88
C GLU A 506 4.45 4.91 -29.67
N GLN A 507 5.52 4.77 -28.88
CA GLN A 507 6.46 5.85 -28.49
C GLN A 507 5.85 6.99 -27.65
N ALA A 508 4.56 6.95 -27.33
CA ALA A 508 3.93 7.88 -26.40
C ALA A 508 4.01 7.34 -24.97
N ARG A 509 4.38 8.20 -24.01
CA ARG A 509 4.27 7.87 -22.59
C ARG A 509 2.80 7.80 -22.20
N VAL A 510 2.34 6.62 -21.78
CA VAL A 510 0.91 6.37 -21.46
C VAL A 510 0.66 6.22 -19.97
N ALA A 511 1.66 5.83 -19.19
CA ALA A 511 1.57 5.74 -17.74
C ALA A 511 2.95 5.93 -17.09
N GLY A 512 2.97 6.36 -15.83
CA GLY A 512 4.18 6.27 -15.03
C GLY A 512 4.03 6.86 -13.64
N GLN A 513 4.61 6.16 -12.66
CA GLN A 513 4.53 6.46 -11.23
C GLN A 513 5.63 5.71 -10.47
N THR A 514 5.81 6.04 -9.19
CA THR A 514 6.57 5.17 -8.27
C THR A 514 5.72 3.96 -7.89
N MET A 515 6.35 2.79 -7.82
CA MET A 515 5.76 1.50 -7.50
C MET A 515 6.73 0.68 -6.64
N GLY A 516 6.22 -0.32 -5.94
CA GLY A 516 7.03 -1.37 -5.35
C GLY A 516 7.38 -2.44 -6.39
N PHE A 517 8.52 -3.10 -6.25
CA PHE A 517 8.83 -4.29 -7.03
C PHE A 517 9.45 -5.40 -6.20
N ARG A 518 9.18 -6.64 -6.62
CA ARG A 518 9.66 -7.87 -5.98
C ARG A 518 10.00 -8.94 -7.01
N ILE A 519 10.76 -9.95 -6.59
CA ILE A 519 10.94 -11.19 -7.36
C ILE A 519 9.63 -11.99 -7.40
N HIS A 520 9.45 -12.83 -8.42
CA HIS A 520 8.37 -13.81 -8.46
C HIS A 520 8.76 -15.13 -9.13
N GLY A 521 8.07 -16.19 -8.70
CA GLY A 521 8.13 -17.53 -9.23
C GLY A 521 8.97 -18.46 -8.37
N GLY A 522 8.95 -19.76 -8.66
CA GLY A 522 9.82 -20.75 -8.02
C GLY A 522 11.11 -20.89 -8.81
N TYR A 523 11.05 -21.64 -9.91
CA TYR A 523 12.18 -21.94 -10.79
C TYR A 523 12.65 -20.77 -11.66
N SER A 524 11.72 -19.94 -12.14
CA SER A 524 12.02 -18.79 -13.02
C SER A 524 12.99 -17.77 -12.41
N ARG A 525 13.12 -17.77 -11.08
CA ARG A 525 14.07 -16.98 -10.31
C ARG A 525 15.53 -17.36 -10.53
N ASN A 526 15.81 -18.57 -11.00
CA ASN A 526 17.17 -18.98 -11.34
C ASN A 526 17.66 -18.39 -12.67
N MET A 527 16.74 -18.05 -13.58
CA MET A 527 17.07 -17.54 -14.93
C MET A 527 17.71 -16.15 -14.87
N ALA A 528 18.64 -15.84 -15.77
CA ALA A 528 19.33 -14.54 -15.76
C ALA A 528 18.35 -13.34 -15.82
N GLN A 529 17.36 -13.40 -16.71
CA GLN A 529 16.25 -12.45 -16.69
C GLN A 529 15.18 -12.96 -15.72
N LYS A 530 14.91 -12.22 -14.64
CA LYS A 530 13.96 -12.64 -13.60
C LYS A 530 12.54 -12.26 -13.96
N THR A 531 11.58 -12.99 -13.39
CA THR A 531 10.18 -12.53 -13.34
C THR A 531 10.00 -11.56 -12.17
N LEU A 532 9.36 -10.42 -12.43
CA LEU A 532 9.17 -9.35 -11.45
C LEU A 532 7.68 -9.08 -11.22
N ARG A 533 7.28 -8.85 -9.97
CA ARG A 533 5.98 -8.26 -9.62
C ARG A 533 6.14 -6.76 -9.45
N LEU A 534 5.19 -5.98 -9.96
CA LEU A 534 5.06 -4.55 -9.74
C LEU A 534 3.81 -4.27 -8.91
N TYR A 535 3.95 -3.42 -7.89
CA TYR A 535 2.91 -3.09 -6.92
C TYR A 535 2.60 -1.60 -6.95
N ALA A 536 1.39 -1.25 -7.36
CA ALA A 536 0.86 0.09 -7.14
C ALA A 536 0.33 0.14 -5.70
N ARG A 537 0.92 1.00 -4.89
CA ARG A 537 0.55 1.16 -3.48
C ARG A 537 0.56 2.64 -3.12
N SER A 538 -0.36 3.00 -2.24
CA SER A 538 -0.46 4.33 -1.64
C SER A 538 0.87 4.80 -1.03
N GLU A 539 1.62 3.90 -0.40
CA GLU A 539 2.91 4.21 0.22
C GLU A 539 3.96 4.77 -0.77
N TYR A 540 3.84 4.44 -2.06
CA TYR A 540 4.73 4.92 -3.12
C TYR A 540 4.13 6.07 -3.96
N GLY A 541 2.81 6.26 -3.92
CA GLY A 541 2.09 7.17 -4.79
C GLY A 541 0.66 6.68 -5.05
N ALA A 542 0.24 6.63 -6.32
CA ALA A 542 -1.11 6.13 -6.64
C ALA A 542 -1.25 4.63 -6.28
N SER A 543 -2.35 4.28 -5.61
CA SER A 543 -2.66 2.90 -5.19
C SER A 543 -3.09 1.97 -6.34
N THR A 544 -3.20 2.50 -7.55
CA THR A 544 -3.41 1.75 -8.78
C THR A 544 -2.58 2.36 -9.91
N LEU A 545 -2.15 1.53 -10.85
CA LEU A 545 -1.68 1.95 -12.16
C LEU A 545 -2.90 2.22 -13.05
N ALA A 546 -3.26 3.48 -13.21
CA ALA A 546 -4.41 3.92 -14.02
C ALA A 546 -4.10 3.88 -15.52
N TYR A 547 -4.11 2.67 -16.10
CA TYR A 547 -4.01 2.42 -17.53
C TYR A 547 -4.58 1.04 -17.89
N PRO A 548 -5.30 0.89 -19.02
CA PRO A 548 -5.72 -0.42 -19.54
C PRO A 548 -4.53 -1.20 -20.10
N VAL A 549 -3.82 -1.90 -19.22
CA VAL A 549 -2.59 -2.64 -19.54
C VAL A 549 -2.83 -3.69 -20.63
N PHE A 550 -3.99 -4.35 -20.62
CA PHE A 550 -4.41 -5.38 -21.58
C PHE A 550 -5.49 -4.82 -22.51
N PRO A 551 -5.17 -4.52 -23.79
CA PRO A 551 -6.09 -3.86 -24.71
C PRO A 551 -7.38 -4.65 -25.04
N ASP A 552 -7.37 -5.96 -24.87
CA ASP A 552 -8.51 -6.85 -25.08
C ASP A 552 -9.46 -6.91 -23.87
N GLN A 553 -9.09 -6.27 -22.76
CA GLN A 553 -9.91 -6.10 -21.56
C GLN A 553 -10.05 -4.62 -21.17
N PRO A 554 -10.54 -3.75 -22.07
CA PRO A 554 -10.54 -2.30 -21.86
C PRO A 554 -11.44 -1.83 -20.70
N GLN A 555 -12.34 -2.69 -20.22
CA GLN A 555 -13.15 -2.41 -19.02
C GLN A 555 -12.31 -2.34 -17.74
N TYR A 556 -11.09 -2.88 -17.75
CA TYR A 556 -10.15 -2.78 -16.64
C TYR A 556 -9.11 -1.70 -16.95
N ASP A 557 -9.35 -0.50 -16.41
CA ASP A 557 -8.53 0.69 -16.65
C ASP A 557 -7.55 1.00 -15.51
N ALA A 558 -7.52 0.17 -14.46
CA ALA A 558 -6.66 0.34 -13.30
C ALA A 558 -6.17 -1.00 -12.72
N TYR A 559 -4.90 -1.07 -12.33
CA TYR A 559 -4.28 -2.29 -11.80
C TYR A 559 -3.53 -2.03 -10.50
N LYS A 560 -3.86 -2.75 -9.41
CA LYS A 560 -3.07 -2.73 -8.18
C LYS A 560 -1.72 -3.45 -8.34
N ARG A 561 -1.68 -4.49 -9.19
CA ARG A 561 -0.50 -5.32 -9.41
C ARG A 561 -0.44 -5.77 -10.87
N VAL A 562 0.78 -5.84 -11.41
CA VAL A 562 1.07 -6.46 -12.72
C VAL A 562 2.35 -7.27 -12.64
N LEU A 563 2.46 -8.31 -13.47
CA LEU A 563 3.63 -9.19 -13.51
C LEU A 563 4.42 -8.96 -14.79
N LEU A 564 5.74 -8.84 -14.69
CA LEU A 564 6.68 -8.94 -15.81
C LEU A 564 7.25 -10.35 -15.83
N ARG A 565 6.60 -11.26 -16.56
CA ARG A 565 6.97 -12.67 -16.64
C ARG A 565 8.03 -12.90 -17.71
N ASN A 566 9.11 -13.57 -17.36
CA ASN A 566 10.17 -13.98 -18.29
C ASN A 566 9.77 -15.20 -19.16
N GLY A 567 8.58 -15.76 -19.02
CA GLY A 567 8.16 -16.97 -19.73
C GLY A 567 8.50 -18.30 -19.01
N GLY A 568 9.07 -18.25 -17.79
CA GLY A 568 9.27 -19.44 -16.97
C GLY A 568 10.29 -20.42 -17.56
N ASN A 569 9.92 -21.68 -17.64
CA ASN A 569 10.69 -22.76 -18.26
C ASN A 569 10.84 -22.59 -19.79
N ASP A 570 9.96 -21.80 -20.42
CA ASP A 570 10.05 -21.42 -21.84
C ASP A 570 10.95 -20.20 -22.08
N TRP A 571 11.64 -19.72 -21.04
CA TRP A 571 12.63 -18.65 -21.17
C TRP A 571 13.82 -19.08 -22.04
N ALA A 572 14.39 -18.11 -22.77
CA ALA A 572 15.40 -18.27 -23.82
C ALA A 572 14.96 -19.06 -25.06
N LYS A 573 13.64 -19.27 -25.24
CA LYS A 573 13.07 -19.96 -26.39
C LYS A 573 11.94 -19.15 -27.00
N SER A 574 10.69 -19.60 -26.91
CA SER A 574 9.56 -18.88 -27.52
C SER A 574 8.98 -17.80 -26.60
N MET A 575 9.11 -17.98 -25.28
CA MET A 575 8.54 -17.11 -24.24
C MET A 575 7.02 -16.88 -24.38
N MET A 576 6.30 -17.73 -25.10
CA MET A 576 4.89 -17.50 -25.46
C MET A 576 3.98 -18.71 -25.24
N ARG A 577 4.49 -19.90 -24.91
CA ARG A 577 3.65 -21.11 -24.78
C ARG A 577 2.51 -20.94 -23.79
N ASP A 578 2.84 -20.47 -22.60
CA ASP A 578 1.86 -20.21 -21.55
C ASP A 578 0.82 -19.18 -22.02
N ALA A 579 1.24 -18.12 -22.73
CA ALA A 579 0.32 -17.14 -23.29
C ALA A 579 -0.60 -17.72 -24.36
N VAL A 580 -0.07 -18.52 -25.30
CA VAL A 580 -0.84 -19.17 -26.35
C VAL A 580 -1.85 -20.15 -25.76
N ALA A 581 -1.45 -20.92 -24.76
CA ALA A 581 -2.35 -21.87 -24.09
C ALA A 581 -3.53 -21.15 -23.41
N GLN A 582 -3.25 -20.05 -22.69
CA GLN A 582 -4.27 -19.20 -22.07
C GLN A 582 -5.22 -18.60 -23.11
N GLU A 583 -4.67 -18.02 -24.19
CA GLU A 583 -5.45 -17.39 -25.25
C GLU A 583 -6.36 -18.37 -26.01
N LEU A 584 -5.89 -19.60 -26.28
CA LEU A 584 -6.69 -20.62 -26.95
C LEU A 584 -7.88 -21.07 -26.09
N CYS A 585 -7.71 -21.10 -24.77
CA CYS A 585 -8.69 -21.62 -23.83
C CYS A 585 -9.58 -20.53 -23.19
N LYS A 586 -9.33 -19.23 -23.44
CA LYS A 586 -10.03 -18.12 -22.78
C LYS A 586 -11.55 -18.05 -22.97
N HIS A 587 -12.08 -18.79 -23.94
CA HIS A 587 -13.52 -18.88 -24.22
C HIS A 587 -14.25 -19.88 -23.31
N LEU A 588 -13.50 -20.63 -22.50
CA LEU A 588 -14.01 -21.63 -21.56
C LEU A 588 -14.31 -21.01 -20.19
N ARG A 589 -14.97 -21.75 -19.28
CA ARG A 589 -15.47 -21.21 -17.99
C ARG A 589 -14.43 -21.08 -16.88
N HIS A 590 -13.21 -21.57 -17.07
CA HIS A 590 -12.13 -21.37 -16.12
C HIS A 590 -11.39 -20.08 -16.44
N ASP A 591 -10.86 -19.42 -15.41
CA ASP A 591 -10.12 -18.20 -15.60
C ASP A 591 -8.83 -18.45 -16.37
N THR A 592 -8.49 -17.46 -17.20
CA THR A 592 -7.22 -17.38 -17.92
C THR A 592 -6.54 -16.04 -17.62
N GLN A 593 -5.21 -15.98 -17.74
CA GLN A 593 -4.42 -14.79 -17.48
C GLN A 593 -4.13 -14.03 -18.77
N ALA A 594 -4.54 -12.76 -18.84
CA ALA A 594 -4.23 -11.89 -19.97
C ALA A 594 -2.71 -11.70 -20.16
N TYR A 595 -2.35 -11.35 -21.39
CA TYR A 595 -0.97 -11.34 -21.88
C TYR A 595 -0.68 -10.13 -22.77
N ARG A 596 0.50 -9.52 -22.58
CA ARG A 596 1.04 -8.54 -23.53
C ARG A 596 2.58 -8.57 -23.54
N PRO A 597 3.26 -8.79 -24.68
CA PRO A 597 4.72 -8.73 -24.73
C PRO A 597 5.18 -7.28 -24.54
N SER A 598 6.36 -7.09 -23.98
CA SER A 598 6.93 -5.78 -23.70
C SER A 598 8.46 -5.80 -23.76
N ALA A 599 9.06 -4.69 -24.14
CA ALA A 599 10.49 -4.45 -24.03
C ALA A 599 10.78 -3.77 -22.69
N VAL A 600 11.66 -4.34 -21.87
CA VAL A 600 11.98 -3.80 -20.54
C VAL A 600 13.36 -3.15 -20.54
N PHE A 601 13.48 -2.02 -19.87
CA PHE A 601 14.73 -1.34 -19.56
C PHE A 601 14.91 -1.26 -18.04
N LEU A 602 16.08 -1.64 -17.54
CA LEU A 602 16.47 -1.44 -16.14
C LEU A 602 17.50 -0.31 -16.07
N ASN A 603 17.22 0.73 -15.29
CA ASN A 603 18.07 1.93 -15.15
C ASN A 603 18.60 2.47 -16.50
N GLY A 604 17.74 2.40 -17.52
CA GLY A 604 18.01 2.89 -18.86
C GLY A 604 18.80 1.95 -19.77
N GLU A 605 19.11 0.71 -19.38
CA GLU A 605 19.72 -0.28 -20.29
C GLU A 605 18.70 -1.38 -20.66
N TYR A 606 18.63 -1.74 -21.94
CA TYR A 606 17.70 -2.77 -22.42
C TYR A 606 17.97 -4.11 -21.72
N TRP A 607 16.90 -4.69 -21.18
CA TRP A 607 16.94 -5.88 -20.34
C TRP A 607 16.23 -7.09 -20.98
N GLY A 608 15.73 -6.93 -22.20
CA GLY A 608 15.07 -7.99 -22.96
C GLY A 608 13.55 -7.86 -22.98
N VAL A 609 12.92 -8.91 -23.50
CA VAL A 609 11.46 -9.02 -23.58
C VAL A 609 10.93 -9.61 -22.27
N HIS A 610 9.87 -9.02 -21.73
CA HIS A 610 9.03 -9.62 -20.71
C HIS A 610 7.59 -9.65 -21.18
N ASN A 611 6.83 -10.60 -20.67
CA ASN A 611 5.41 -10.66 -20.87
C ASN A 611 4.72 -10.00 -19.67
N LEU A 612 4.03 -8.89 -19.90
CA LEU A 612 3.05 -8.38 -18.96
C LEU A 612 1.97 -9.43 -18.78
N ARG A 613 1.68 -9.78 -17.53
CA ARG A 613 0.64 -10.74 -17.15
C ARG A 613 -0.18 -10.25 -15.98
N GLU A 614 -1.42 -10.70 -15.95
CA GLU A 614 -2.23 -10.69 -14.73
C GLU A 614 -1.59 -11.59 -13.68
N ARG A 615 -1.86 -11.30 -12.41
CA ARG A 615 -1.49 -12.16 -11.28
C ARG A 615 -2.77 -12.67 -10.66
N TYR A 616 -2.96 -13.98 -10.58
CA TYR A 616 -3.99 -14.53 -9.71
C TYR A 616 -3.63 -14.29 -8.25
N ASP A 617 -4.47 -13.49 -7.61
CA ASP A 617 -4.47 -13.14 -6.21
C ASP A 617 -5.87 -12.56 -5.86
N GLU A 618 -6.04 -12.13 -4.63
CA GLU A 618 -7.29 -11.56 -4.13
C GLU A 618 -7.72 -10.30 -4.92
N ARG A 619 -6.75 -9.56 -5.47
CA ARG A 619 -6.97 -8.32 -6.23
C ARG A 619 -7.42 -8.58 -7.67
N TYR A 620 -6.98 -9.68 -8.26
CA TYR A 620 -7.53 -10.14 -9.53
C TYR A 620 -9.02 -10.47 -9.38
N LEU A 621 -9.40 -11.23 -8.35
CA LEU A 621 -10.79 -11.63 -8.13
C LEU A 621 -11.68 -10.43 -7.80
N GLU A 622 -11.19 -9.51 -6.95
CA GLU A 622 -11.84 -8.22 -6.66
C GLU A 622 -12.15 -7.46 -7.96
N ARG A 623 -11.17 -7.33 -8.85
CA ARG A 623 -11.33 -6.59 -10.11
C ARG A 623 -12.25 -7.30 -11.11
N VAL A 624 -12.11 -8.61 -11.27
CA VAL A 624 -12.79 -9.37 -12.33
C VAL A 624 -14.23 -9.71 -11.94
N TYR A 625 -14.46 -10.00 -10.67
CA TYR A 625 -15.77 -10.47 -10.18
C TYR A 625 -16.43 -9.52 -9.18
N GLY A 626 -15.76 -8.45 -8.73
CA GLY A 626 -16.32 -7.54 -7.72
C GLY A 626 -16.53 -8.21 -6.36
N VAL A 627 -15.77 -9.26 -6.07
CA VAL A 627 -15.83 -9.97 -4.78
C VAL A 627 -14.98 -9.26 -3.74
N ASP A 628 -15.35 -9.38 -2.46
CA ASP A 628 -14.55 -8.87 -1.35
C ASP A 628 -13.21 -9.65 -1.28
N PRO A 629 -12.05 -8.99 -1.45
CA PRO A 629 -10.74 -9.63 -1.40
C PRO A 629 -10.42 -10.25 -0.03
N GLU A 630 -11.11 -9.87 1.04
CA GLU A 630 -10.97 -10.52 2.35
C GLU A 630 -11.81 -11.79 2.46
N GLN A 631 -12.72 -12.05 1.53
CA GLN A 631 -13.63 -13.21 1.55
C GLN A 631 -13.33 -14.21 0.44
N VAL A 632 -12.07 -14.33 0.02
CA VAL A 632 -11.65 -15.33 -0.96
C VAL A 632 -10.67 -16.33 -0.36
N ASP A 633 -10.79 -17.59 -0.79
CA ASP A 633 -9.76 -18.60 -0.60
C ASP A 633 -9.13 -18.89 -1.97
N ILE A 634 -7.80 -18.81 -2.09
CA ILE A 634 -7.04 -19.24 -3.27
C ILE A 634 -6.04 -20.28 -2.80
N ILE A 635 -6.12 -21.50 -3.34
CA ILE A 635 -5.34 -22.64 -2.87
C ILE A 635 -4.71 -23.41 -4.02
N GLY A 636 -3.70 -24.22 -3.69
CA GLY A 636 -3.02 -25.09 -4.63
C GLY A 636 -2.33 -26.26 -3.95
N PHE A 637 -1.76 -27.16 -4.75
CA PHE A 637 -0.94 -28.27 -4.26
C PHE A 637 0.53 -27.88 -4.32
N PRO A 638 1.25 -27.88 -3.19
CA PRO A 638 2.72 -27.86 -3.23
C PRO A 638 3.23 -29.04 -4.04
N TYR A 639 4.38 -28.86 -4.71
CA TYR A 639 4.99 -29.91 -5.52
C TYR A 639 5.16 -31.21 -4.71
N GLY A 640 4.57 -32.31 -5.21
CA GLY A 640 4.61 -33.63 -4.56
C GLY A 640 3.70 -33.80 -3.35
N SER A 641 2.83 -32.83 -3.03
CA SER A 641 1.86 -32.91 -1.93
C SER A 641 0.50 -33.40 -2.40
N SER A 642 -0.19 -34.17 -1.55
CA SER A 642 -1.61 -34.51 -1.69
C SER A 642 -2.53 -33.63 -0.84
N VAL A 643 -1.95 -32.67 -0.10
CA VAL A 643 -2.67 -31.71 0.75
C VAL A 643 -2.52 -30.32 0.17
N THR A 644 -3.64 -29.59 0.13
CA THR A 644 -3.68 -28.22 -0.39
C THR A 644 -3.22 -27.22 0.66
N VAL A 645 -2.58 -26.15 0.20
CA VAL A 645 -2.18 -25.00 1.00
C VAL A 645 -2.82 -23.74 0.43
N ALA A 646 -3.07 -22.77 1.30
CA ALA A 646 -3.60 -21.48 0.89
C ALA A 646 -2.47 -20.55 0.42
N ASP A 647 -2.66 -19.98 -0.76
CA ASP A 647 -1.97 -18.76 -1.18
C ASP A 647 -2.68 -17.53 -0.60
N GLU A 648 -4.01 -17.59 -0.48
CA GLU A 648 -4.86 -16.59 0.17
C GLU A 648 -5.98 -17.33 0.93
N GLY A 649 -6.39 -16.84 2.10
CA GLY A 649 -7.51 -17.42 2.87
C GLY A 649 -7.18 -18.76 3.54
N SER A 650 -8.03 -19.77 3.36
CA SER A 650 -7.95 -21.07 4.03
C SER A 650 -8.13 -22.26 3.09
N ALA A 651 -7.31 -23.30 3.30
CA ALA A 651 -7.42 -24.60 2.62
C ALA A 651 -8.24 -25.63 3.39
N ALA A 652 -8.74 -25.30 4.59
CA ALA A 652 -9.35 -26.27 5.50
C ALA A 652 -10.60 -26.95 4.89
N ASP A 653 -11.44 -26.16 4.21
CA ASP A 653 -12.68 -26.64 3.60
C ASP A 653 -12.43 -27.66 2.49
N PHE A 654 -11.53 -27.35 1.56
CA PHE A 654 -11.21 -28.29 0.48
C PHE A 654 -10.49 -29.54 1.00
N ASN A 655 -9.59 -29.40 1.98
CA ASN A 655 -8.95 -30.55 2.61
C ASN A 655 -9.97 -31.45 3.34
N ALA A 656 -11.03 -30.88 3.93
CA ALA A 656 -12.14 -31.63 4.50
C ALA A 656 -12.94 -32.37 3.41
N LEU A 657 -13.18 -31.73 2.26
CA LEU A 657 -13.80 -32.37 1.10
C LEU A 657 -12.96 -33.55 0.57
N LEU A 658 -11.64 -33.39 0.42
CA LEU A 658 -10.73 -34.47 0.02
C LEU A 658 -10.74 -35.64 1.03
N THR A 659 -10.73 -35.33 2.33
CA THR A 659 -10.83 -36.34 3.38
C THR A 659 -12.16 -37.09 3.31
N TRP A 660 -13.26 -36.36 3.11
CA TRP A 660 -14.59 -36.95 2.97
C TRP A 660 -14.67 -37.87 1.73
N LEU A 661 -14.11 -37.45 0.59
CA LEU A 661 -14.04 -38.23 -0.65
C LEU A 661 -13.26 -39.55 -0.49
N SER A 662 -12.31 -39.64 0.43
CA SER A 662 -11.57 -40.88 0.68
C SER A 662 -12.44 -42.03 1.22
N THR A 663 -13.66 -41.73 1.67
CA THR A 663 -14.59 -42.70 2.26
C THR A 663 -15.96 -42.77 1.57
N HIS A 664 -16.19 -41.98 0.51
CA HIS A 664 -17.49 -41.88 -0.18
C HIS A 664 -17.33 -42.05 -1.69
N SER A 665 -18.13 -42.91 -2.30
CA SER A 665 -18.10 -43.15 -3.75
C SER A 665 -18.97 -42.15 -4.51
N LEU A 666 -18.41 -41.51 -5.53
CA LEU A 666 -19.17 -40.62 -6.42
C LEU A 666 -20.16 -41.34 -7.34
N THR A 667 -20.19 -42.68 -7.32
CA THR A 667 -21.27 -43.46 -7.94
C THR A 667 -22.59 -43.34 -7.18
N GLU A 668 -22.55 -42.88 -5.93
CA GLU A 668 -23.75 -42.66 -5.11
C GLU A 668 -24.33 -41.26 -5.40
N ALA A 669 -25.62 -41.20 -5.73
CA ALA A 669 -26.29 -39.94 -6.10
C ALA A 669 -26.23 -38.88 -4.98
N SER A 670 -26.33 -39.29 -3.72
CA SER A 670 -26.19 -38.40 -2.56
C SER A 670 -24.78 -37.85 -2.44
N ALA A 671 -23.76 -38.68 -2.67
CA ALA A 671 -22.37 -38.23 -2.62
C ALA A 671 -22.04 -37.27 -3.77
N TYR A 672 -22.52 -37.58 -4.97
CA TYR A 672 -22.39 -36.70 -6.13
C TYR A 672 -23.09 -35.35 -5.89
N ALA A 673 -24.29 -35.34 -5.32
CA ALA A 673 -24.99 -34.11 -4.95
C ALA A 673 -24.19 -33.25 -3.94
N THR A 674 -23.57 -33.87 -2.93
CA THR A 674 -22.71 -33.18 -1.96
C THR A 674 -21.50 -32.51 -2.61
N VAL A 675 -20.86 -33.16 -3.57
CA VAL A 675 -19.71 -32.59 -4.30
C VAL A 675 -20.14 -31.48 -5.24
N THR A 676 -21.21 -31.67 -6.00
CA THR A 676 -21.70 -30.65 -6.94
C THR A 676 -22.25 -29.40 -6.25
N GLY A 677 -22.58 -29.49 -4.95
CA GLY A 677 -22.86 -28.33 -4.10
C GLY A 677 -21.62 -27.54 -3.64
N GLN A 678 -20.43 -28.15 -3.70
CA GLN A 678 -19.16 -27.54 -3.26
C GLN A 678 -18.21 -27.22 -4.42
N VAL A 679 -18.46 -27.76 -5.61
CA VAL A 679 -17.59 -27.65 -6.78
C VAL A 679 -18.42 -27.17 -7.98
N ASP A 680 -17.91 -26.18 -8.69
CA ASP A 680 -18.44 -25.81 -10.00
C ASP A 680 -17.97 -26.83 -11.04
N VAL A 681 -18.79 -27.86 -11.28
CA VAL A 681 -18.45 -28.96 -12.19
C VAL A 681 -18.26 -28.50 -13.62
N ALA A 682 -18.98 -27.47 -14.07
CA ALA A 682 -18.84 -26.96 -15.43
C ALA A 682 -17.49 -26.27 -15.64
N ASN A 683 -17.08 -25.45 -14.67
CA ASN A 683 -15.75 -24.87 -14.62
C ASN A 683 -14.66 -25.96 -14.55
N PHE A 684 -14.82 -26.95 -13.69
CA PHE A 684 -13.86 -28.06 -13.54
C PHE A 684 -13.68 -28.86 -14.84
N MET A 685 -14.79 -29.24 -15.51
CA MET A 685 -14.73 -29.95 -16.79
C MET A 685 -13.97 -29.15 -17.85
N ASP A 686 -14.27 -27.86 -17.99
CA ASP A 686 -13.61 -26.98 -18.95
C ASP A 686 -12.11 -26.83 -18.64
N TYR A 687 -11.73 -26.76 -17.36
CA TYR A 687 -10.33 -26.74 -16.93
C TYR A 687 -9.59 -28.04 -17.27
N MET A 688 -10.23 -29.20 -17.06
CA MET A 688 -9.66 -30.50 -17.44
C MET A 688 -9.46 -30.58 -18.96
N LEU A 689 -10.49 -30.20 -19.74
CA LEU A 689 -10.43 -30.16 -21.19
C LEU A 689 -9.31 -29.25 -21.70
N ALA A 690 -9.14 -28.07 -21.11
CA ALA A 690 -8.09 -27.13 -21.50
C ALA A 690 -6.69 -27.72 -21.32
N ASN A 691 -6.37 -28.25 -20.13
CA ASN A 691 -5.04 -28.82 -19.87
C ASN A 691 -4.74 -30.06 -20.72
N MET A 692 -5.75 -30.90 -20.95
CA MET A 692 -5.64 -32.04 -21.87
C MET A 692 -5.43 -31.59 -23.31
N PHE A 693 -6.20 -30.61 -23.78
CA PHE A 693 -6.14 -30.07 -25.14
C PHE A 693 -4.77 -29.45 -25.45
N VAL A 694 -4.23 -28.65 -24.52
CA VAL A 694 -2.91 -28.05 -24.69
C VAL A 694 -1.76 -29.00 -24.32
N VAL A 695 -2.05 -30.23 -23.88
CA VAL A 695 -1.05 -31.22 -23.49
C VAL A 695 -0.06 -30.64 -22.45
N ASN A 696 -0.60 -30.07 -21.37
CA ASN A 696 0.21 -29.54 -20.28
C ASN A 696 0.89 -30.69 -19.51
N ARG A 697 2.22 -30.84 -19.67
CA ARG A 697 2.96 -31.97 -19.10
C ARG A 697 3.37 -31.85 -17.64
N ASP A 698 3.27 -30.66 -17.07
CA ASP A 698 3.53 -30.45 -15.64
C ASP A 698 2.24 -30.60 -14.80
N TRP A 699 1.08 -30.72 -15.47
CA TRP A 699 -0.22 -31.06 -14.89
C TRP A 699 -0.55 -32.55 -15.16
N PRO A 700 -1.26 -33.29 -14.29
CA PRO A 700 -1.91 -32.88 -13.03
C PRO A 700 -1.05 -33.03 -11.76
N GLY A 701 0.21 -33.44 -11.86
CA GLY A 701 1.08 -33.59 -10.68
C GLY A 701 1.53 -32.26 -10.05
N ASN A 702 1.39 -31.16 -10.79
CA ASN A 702 1.78 -29.80 -10.41
C ASN A 702 0.89 -28.77 -11.14
N ASN A 703 1.10 -27.48 -10.87
CA ASN A 703 0.45 -26.33 -11.54
C ASN A 703 -1.09 -26.34 -11.45
N ILE A 704 -1.60 -26.78 -10.30
CA ILE A 704 -3.03 -26.74 -9.97
C ILE A 704 -3.28 -25.55 -9.03
N LYS A 705 -4.17 -24.65 -9.44
CA LYS A 705 -4.66 -23.55 -8.62
C LYS A 705 -6.16 -23.39 -8.78
N PHE A 706 -6.83 -23.11 -7.67
CA PHE A 706 -8.29 -22.97 -7.63
C PHE A 706 -8.71 -22.10 -6.44
N TRP A 707 -9.94 -21.63 -6.49
CA TRP A 707 -10.41 -20.60 -5.59
C TRP A 707 -11.91 -20.72 -5.31
N ARG A 708 -12.37 -20.02 -4.27
CA ARG A 708 -13.79 -19.78 -3.98
C ARG A 708 -13.98 -18.46 -3.25
N THR A 709 -15.24 -18.03 -3.13
CA THR A 709 -15.61 -17.04 -2.10
C THR A 709 -16.11 -17.72 -0.83
N ARG A 710 -15.86 -17.12 0.33
CA ARG A 710 -16.43 -17.51 1.62
C ARG A 710 -17.84 -16.91 1.75
N SER A 711 -18.71 -17.26 0.82
CA SER A 711 -20.07 -16.75 0.74
C SER A 711 -21.03 -17.60 1.59
N ALA A 712 -21.97 -16.94 2.26
CA ALA A 712 -23.12 -17.63 2.87
C ALA A 712 -24.16 -18.06 1.82
N ASN A 713 -24.01 -17.62 0.57
CA ASN A 713 -24.91 -17.95 -0.52
C ASN A 713 -24.64 -19.36 -1.07
N THR A 714 -25.59 -20.27 -0.83
CA THR A 714 -25.56 -21.66 -1.30
C THR A 714 -26.59 -21.92 -2.41
N ALA A 715 -27.18 -20.86 -2.97
CA ALA A 715 -28.17 -20.99 -4.03
C ALA A 715 -27.56 -21.64 -5.29
N PRO A 716 -28.21 -22.66 -5.89
CA PRO A 716 -27.67 -23.35 -7.07
C PRO A 716 -27.50 -22.43 -8.30
N ASP A 717 -28.28 -21.36 -8.36
CA ASP A 717 -28.34 -20.34 -9.40
C ASP A 717 -27.63 -19.03 -9.02
N ALA A 718 -26.84 -19.04 -7.93
CA ALA A 718 -26.02 -17.91 -7.57
C ALA A 718 -25.14 -17.45 -8.75
N PRO A 719 -24.95 -16.13 -8.95
CA PRO A 719 -24.06 -15.63 -9.98
C PRO A 719 -22.68 -16.27 -9.86
N HIS A 720 -22.05 -16.56 -11.01
CA HIS A 720 -20.67 -17.06 -11.05
C HIS A 720 -19.78 -16.18 -10.17
N ALA A 721 -18.84 -16.79 -9.44
CA ALA A 721 -18.00 -16.15 -8.43
C ALA A 721 -18.67 -15.71 -7.11
N HIS A 722 -19.99 -15.71 -6.96
CA HIS A 722 -20.66 -15.20 -5.75
C HIS A 722 -21.28 -16.28 -4.85
N ASP A 723 -20.82 -17.51 -5.00
CA ASP A 723 -21.16 -18.67 -4.16
C ASP A 723 -19.91 -19.31 -3.54
N ALA A 724 -20.15 -20.28 -2.66
CA ALA A 724 -19.10 -21.01 -1.96
C ALA A 724 -18.42 -22.13 -2.78
N ARG A 725 -18.72 -22.28 -4.08
CA ARG A 725 -18.18 -23.38 -4.88
C ARG A 725 -16.74 -23.13 -5.32
N TRP A 726 -15.94 -24.20 -5.30
CA TRP A 726 -14.57 -24.23 -5.81
C TRP A 726 -14.53 -24.18 -7.34
N ARG A 727 -13.60 -23.36 -7.86
CA ARG A 727 -13.37 -23.09 -9.29
C ARG A 727 -11.88 -23.10 -9.61
N TRP A 728 -11.50 -23.64 -10.75
CA TRP A 728 -10.11 -23.78 -11.19
C TRP A 728 -9.65 -22.61 -12.05
N LEU A 729 -8.36 -22.33 -11.94
CA LEU A 729 -7.61 -21.31 -12.67
C LEU A 729 -6.59 -22.03 -13.56
N MET A 730 -6.53 -21.71 -14.86
CA MET A 730 -5.43 -22.20 -15.69
C MET A 730 -4.14 -21.45 -15.32
N PHE A 731 -3.14 -22.17 -14.82
CA PHE A 731 -1.94 -21.59 -14.23
C PHE A 731 -0.68 -22.32 -14.73
N ASP A 732 0.37 -21.54 -15.02
CA ASP A 732 1.73 -22.02 -15.34
C ASP A 732 1.76 -23.12 -16.43
N ALA A 733 1.36 -22.74 -17.64
CA ALA A 733 1.24 -23.63 -18.81
C ALA A 733 2.45 -23.50 -19.77
N ASP A 734 3.64 -23.16 -19.27
CA ASP A 734 4.86 -23.04 -20.07
C ASP A 734 5.40 -24.40 -20.57
N PHE A 735 4.98 -25.50 -19.95
CA PHE A 735 5.14 -26.89 -20.41
C PHE A 735 3.98 -27.42 -21.28
N ALA A 736 3.09 -26.55 -21.76
CA ALA A 736 2.10 -26.90 -22.78
C ALA A 736 2.75 -27.28 -24.13
N PHE A 737 1.93 -27.85 -25.02
CA PHE A 737 2.26 -28.33 -26.36
C PHE A 737 3.39 -29.36 -26.34
N ALA A 738 3.34 -30.27 -25.36
CA ALA A 738 4.31 -31.31 -25.11
C ALA A 738 5.75 -30.84 -24.73
N GLY A 739 5.91 -29.58 -24.34
CA GLY A 739 7.18 -29.08 -23.81
C GLY A 739 8.32 -29.13 -24.84
N TRP A 740 9.38 -29.88 -24.55
CA TRP A 740 10.60 -29.96 -25.39
C TRP A 740 10.65 -31.20 -26.28
N ASP A 741 9.64 -32.07 -26.19
CA ASP A 741 9.64 -33.38 -26.83
C ASP A 741 9.21 -33.26 -28.30
N PRO A 742 10.10 -33.54 -29.27
CA PRO A 742 9.76 -33.45 -30.69
C PRO A 742 8.84 -34.59 -31.15
N ASP A 743 8.82 -35.71 -30.43
CA ASP A 743 7.99 -36.89 -30.72
C ASP A 743 7.22 -37.29 -29.46
N PRO A 744 6.26 -36.46 -29.02
CA PRO A 744 5.52 -36.76 -27.81
C PRO A 744 4.81 -38.10 -27.95
N PRO A 745 4.97 -39.07 -27.01
CA PRO A 745 4.11 -40.24 -26.99
C PRO A 745 2.66 -39.77 -27.04
N SER A 746 1.78 -40.52 -27.71
CA SER A 746 0.35 -40.24 -27.68
C SER A 746 -0.08 -40.18 -26.22
N THR A 747 -0.21 -38.97 -25.69
CA THR A 747 -0.68 -38.76 -24.33
C THR A 747 -2.16 -39.02 -24.39
N ASP A 748 -2.54 -40.29 -24.27
CA ASP A 748 -3.87 -40.65 -23.86
C ASP A 748 -4.05 -40.12 -22.44
N MET A 749 -4.42 -38.84 -22.34
CA MET A 749 -4.65 -38.18 -21.08
C MET A 749 -5.86 -38.82 -20.35
N TRP A 750 -6.67 -39.64 -21.03
CA TRP A 750 -7.73 -40.43 -20.41
C TRP A 750 -7.19 -41.63 -19.63
N ALA A 751 -6.03 -42.18 -20.01
CA ALA A 751 -5.37 -43.24 -19.25
C ALA A 751 -4.91 -42.79 -17.84
N TRP A 752 -4.85 -41.48 -17.58
CA TRP A 752 -4.57 -40.91 -16.26
C TRP A 752 -5.84 -40.74 -15.40
N THR A 753 -7.03 -40.88 -16.00
CA THR A 753 -8.34 -40.75 -15.34
C THR A 753 -8.95 -42.10 -14.94
N THR A 754 -8.35 -43.21 -15.39
CA THR A 754 -8.68 -44.61 -15.06
C THR A 754 -7.67 -45.15 -14.06
#